data_AF-A0A8S4H083-F1
#
_entry.id   AF-A0A8S4H083-F1
#
_cell.length_a   1.000
_cell.length_b   1.000
_cell.length_c   1.000
_cell.angle_alpha   90.00
_cell.angle_beta   90.00
_cell.angle_gamma   90.00
#
_symmetry.space_group_name_H-M   'P 1'
#
loop_
_entity.id
_entity.type
_entity.pdbx_description
1 polymer ?
#
loop_
_entity_poly.entity_id
_entity_poly.type
_entity_poly.pdbx_seq_one_letter_code
_entity_poly.pdbx_strand_id
1 'polypeptide(L)'
;MSLPGRRRISHARARATGHRPPQPAGGLSSLHWSSQVVVPSGRALPGAHGVSGRAAPPRAPLHRCATGRATTAPVPHSRTPREGENHRGKRRLPPFRPSGLRAPSGASTAGTIKIPVFLGGSQGARMKPASASGAALASGSAAQRGQYARSPPKISQMVKAEPHLDKHAAAAGSLDPPPTLGGSLRASQTSARRGASMSDKDVGPSAASSKGDRSAPLTYNGTGSLSRSSAHWVSPSQILWRFPVGQGASKFYLHVSPTATLTPTKNGLVSSETRKPSSKRLGASGARSGAAPLPCVVELEPKGLAQGEVVHKFPWLEGCVLFEVPQAPVLTGAMDRVVRAQLAVSVITEDGELGYFTGVQIQGLLDELFYYDGALGAHVDRAAGQVSVSLWAPTAQSVELLLYDSADLAAQEPTVVPMTSARFGAWHARGGVDWDRKFYQYRIRAYHPATQAVEEMIASDPYARSTNCDGLATQVVDVADHDLFPEGWGTARLPPVGHPVDIVLYELHVRDFSATDPTVPDSLRGKYGAFKLHESNGGRHLSEMRAAGITHVHLLPSYDFATVPEREADRKDPDLEEMAKFEAASQMPQAILAEVKDRDSYNWGYDPVHFSTPEGSYASDPDGPARIREFRAMVEALHAKGLRVVLDVVYNHTYESGPTSQYSVLDKVVPGYYHRRDEDGHVLASTCCNNVACENRMVARLIEDDLMHWARNYKVDGFRFDIMGHLMKKTVHGVAQRLRDLTEARDGVDGRNLYLYGEGWDFGEMVHNRRGVNACMGNLVGTGVGSFNDRLRDQALGGGPFSDPREQGLATGLLFFDNPHTQKHTTRSDREAALLRMMDGMKFCLAGSLLPFEVTSSATGEVLRGQEFRCAGASALSCFTACPQETVNYISCHDNRTLFDLILFKAPLDLGLDVKLRMMALCQAMTILAQGVPFLHAGDELLRSKSLDRDSYNSGDWFNRIDWTGSTNHFPMGLPPSEKNRGEWALMGPILAREGIAPTADQIQTFKNLVQEFLRIRKSSRLFRLRTAEEICAAVRFHELGAPPADEEESAPGAEVVPGVIAMEISSDALNIPDAPAPPMTRADSSNSLGTDSDAPERVPAARPPANWGPFRRVLVVFNVRDKAFVAPYPSHIIGMRLHPIQETTADPVLRAAAPQACNNASRRMNVPSQTCAVFVEHW
;
A
#
# COMPACT_ATOMS: atom_id res chain seq x y z
N MET A 1 -20.68 30.36 -41.67
CA MET A 1 -20.59 30.36 -43.14
C MET A 1 -20.08 28.98 -43.57
N SER A 2 -20.57 28.31 -44.62
CA SER A 2 -21.60 28.66 -45.60
C SER A 2 -22.37 27.42 -46.07
N LEU A 3 -23.68 27.57 -46.27
CA LEU A 3 -24.67 26.57 -46.74
C LEU A 3 -24.76 26.58 -48.29
N PRO A 4 -25.23 25.52 -49.00
CA PRO A 4 -26.62 25.03 -48.95
C PRO A 4 -26.85 23.49 -49.13
N GLY A 5 -28.05 22.93 -48.92
CA GLY A 5 -29.25 23.48 -48.27
C GLY A 5 -30.61 22.88 -48.75
N ARG A 6 -31.69 23.18 -48.00
CA ARG A 6 -33.15 22.96 -48.28
C ARG A 6 -33.63 21.48 -48.16
N ARG A 7 -34.58 21.12 -47.26
CA ARG A 7 -36.04 21.46 -47.07
C ARG A 7 -36.95 20.63 -48.02
N ARG A 8 -38.13 20.09 -47.64
CA ARG A 8 -39.06 20.41 -46.51
C ARG A 8 -40.22 19.35 -46.35
N ILE A 9 -40.73 19.11 -45.12
CA ILE A 9 -42.18 19.13 -44.66
C ILE A 9 -43.25 18.23 -45.36
N SER A 10 -44.31 17.66 -44.73
CA SER A 10 -44.76 17.49 -43.31
C SER A 10 -46.03 16.60 -43.18
N HIS A 11 -46.45 16.26 -41.92
CA HIS A 11 -47.83 16.30 -41.34
C HIS A 11 -47.77 15.78 -39.86
N ALA A 12 -48.64 16.02 -38.85
CA ALA A 12 -49.60 17.07 -38.42
C ALA A 12 -49.97 16.75 -36.89
N ARG A 13 -51.00 17.21 -36.12
CA ARG A 13 -52.17 18.12 -36.28
C ARG A 13 -52.86 18.59 -34.93
N ALA A 14 -52.32 19.57 -34.18
CA ALA A 14 -53.02 20.35 -33.11
C ALA A 14 -53.35 19.65 -31.75
N ARG A 15 -53.77 20.30 -30.63
CA ARG A 15 -54.22 21.69 -30.27
C ARG A 15 -53.44 22.16 -28.99
N ALA A 16 -52.98 23.40 -28.78
CA ALA A 16 -53.59 24.76 -28.78
C ALA A 16 -54.53 25.00 -27.56
N THR A 17 -54.54 26.15 -26.83
CA THR A 17 -54.24 27.57 -27.15
C THR A 17 -53.60 28.40 -25.99
N GLY A 18 -53.21 29.67 -26.25
CA GLY A 18 -52.89 30.73 -25.25
C GLY A 18 -51.39 31.04 -25.00
N HIS A 19 -50.95 32.19 -24.45
CA HIS A 19 -51.54 33.54 -24.36
C HIS A 19 -50.42 34.64 -24.42
N ARG A 20 -50.61 35.91 -23.97
CA ARG A 20 -49.68 37.05 -24.28
C ARG A 20 -49.51 38.18 -23.20
N PRO A 21 -48.51 39.11 -23.33
CA PRO A 21 -47.87 39.90 -22.24
C PRO A 21 -48.22 41.42 -22.20
N PRO A 22 -47.53 42.26 -21.37
CA PRO A 22 -46.44 43.12 -21.93
C PRO A 22 -45.24 43.47 -20.99
N GLN A 23 -44.31 44.31 -21.50
CA GLN A 23 -43.16 45.04 -20.87
C GLN A 23 -43.61 46.47 -20.39
N PRO A 24 -42.77 47.48 -19.94
CA PRO A 24 -41.29 47.67 -20.01
C PRO A 24 -40.54 48.43 -18.85
N ALA A 25 -39.20 48.57 -19.04
CA ALA A 25 -38.26 49.64 -18.57
C ALA A 25 -37.98 49.83 -17.04
N GLY A 26 -36.80 50.31 -16.60
CA GLY A 26 -35.52 50.67 -17.26
C GLY A 26 -34.51 51.25 -16.22
N GLY A 27 -33.21 51.45 -16.47
CA GLY A 27 -32.36 51.24 -17.67
C GLY A 27 -30.90 51.75 -17.46
N LEU A 28 -30.15 51.99 -18.56
CA LEU A 28 -28.77 52.56 -18.66
C LEU A 28 -27.60 51.65 -18.21
N SER A 29 -26.43 51.57 -18.88
CA SER A 29 -25.99 52.13 -20.18
C SER A 29 -24.85 51.31 -20.87
N SER A 30 -24.46 51.73 -22.09
CA SER A 30 -23.56 51.16 -23.13
C SER A 30 -22.07 51.59 -23.00
N LEU A 31 -21.03 51.17 -23.77
CA LEU A 31 -20.76 50.17 -24.84
C LEU A 31 -19.22 49.97 -25.05
N HIS A 32 -18.81 48.79 -25.57
CA HIS A 32 -17.64 48.50 -26.47
C HIS A 32 -16.13 48.71 -26.12
N TRP A 33 -15.35 47.66 -26.47
CA TRP A 33 -14.00 47.59 -27.11
C TRP A 33 -12.66 47.84 -26.35
N SER A 34 -11.85 46.76 -26.33
CA SER A 34 -10.39 46.64 -26.61
C SER A 34 -9.28 47.21 -25.71
N SER A 35 -8.33 46.29 -25.41
CA SER A 35 -6.85 46.40 -25.49
C SER A 35 -5.97 46.99 -24.37
N GLN A 36 -4.90 46.22 -24.12
CA GLN A 36 -3.49 46.57 -23.82
C GLN A 36 -2.99 46.95 -22.41
N VAL A 37 -1.76 46.47 -22.17
CA VAL A 37 -0.81 46.78 -21.09
C VAL A 37 -0.14 48.13 -21.35
N VAL A 38 0.04 48.96 -20.31
CA VAL A 38 0.96 50.12 -20.33
C VAL A 38 1.69 50.24 -18.98
N VAL A 39 2.94 50.72 -19.01
CA VAL A 39 3.86 50.92 -17.87
C VAL A 39 4.13 52.44 -17.71
N PRO A 40 4.24 53.00 -16.48
CA PRO A 40 4.69 54.39 -16.28
C PRO A 40 6.19 54.55 -16.55
N SER A 41 6.62 55.72 -17.03
CA SER A 41 7.89 55.85 -17.78
C SER A 41 8.77 57.07 -17.46
N GLY A 42 10.05 56.97 -17.82
CA GLY A 42 11.05 58.06 -17.86
C GLY A 42 12.49 57.51 -17.91
N ARG A 43 13.44 58.08 -18.69
CA ARG A 43 13.35 59.22 -19.62
C ARG A 43 14.57 59.24 -20.58
N ALA A 44 14.37 59.76 -21.81
CA ALA A 44 15.37 60.30 -22.75
C ALA A 44 16.28 59.37 -23.61
N LEU A 45 16.63 59.93 -24.78
CA LEU A 45 17.47 59.53 -25.94
C LEU A 45 17.98 60.88 -26.57
N PRO A 46 18.87 61.00 -27.60
CA PRO A 46 18.92 60.18 -28.85
C PRO A 46 20.26 60.04 -29.65
N GLY A 47 20.21 59.28 -30.76
CA GLY A 47 21.05 59.45 -31.98
C GLY A 47 21.80 58.18 -32.48
N ALA A 48 22.10 57.98 -33.78
CA ALA A 48 21.58 58.57 -35.03
C ALA A 48 22.02 57.78 -36.32
N HIS A 49 21.20 57.83 -37.40
CA HIS A 49 21.49 57.63 -38.85
C HIS A 49 22.06 56.31 -39.49
N GLY A 50 21.65 56.07 -40.76
CA GLY A 50 22.32 55.22 -41.80
C GLY A 50 21.73 53.80 -42.02
N VAL A 51 21.06 53.31 -43.09
CA VAL A 51 20.81 53.63 -44.54
C VAL A 51 21.44 52.59 -45.52
N SER A 52 20.57 51.76 -46.15
CA SER A 52 20.66 50.91 -47.38
C SER A 52 22.01 50.68 -48.09
N GLY A 53 22.43 49.49 -48.57
CA GLY A 53 21.67 48.34 -49.12
C GLY A 53 22.06 48.05 -50.60
N ARG A 54 22.10 46.77 -51.03
CA ARG A 54 21.97 46.27 -52.43
C ARG A 54 21.84 44.73 -52.48
N ALA A 55 21.51 44.14 -53.63
CA ALA A 55 20.97 42.77 -53.73
C ALA A 55 21.28 42.04 -55.07
N ALA A 56 20.69 40.83 -55.25
CA ALA A 56 20.51 40.03 -56.49
C ALA A 56 21.40 38.73 -56.62
N PRO A 57 21.11 37.78 -57.55
CA PRO A 57 20.59 36.42 -57.17
C PRO A 57 21.19 35.29 -58.10
N PRO A 58 20.52 34.19 -58.58
CA PRO A 58 19.27 33.46 -58.20
C PRO A 58 19.32 31.89 -58.25
N ARG A 59 18.16 31.24 -57.96
CA ARG A 59 17.67 29.89 -58.42
C ARG A 59 18.15 28.58 -57.74
N ALA A 60 17.37 27.52 -57.98
CA ALA A 60 17.38 26.12 -57.47
C ALA A 60 16.86 25.18 -58.61
N PRO A 61 16.40 23.89 -58.48
CA PRO A 61 16.21 22.98 -57.32
C PRO A 61 16.42 21.42 -57.54
N LEU A 62 15.99 20.59 -56.56
CA LEU A 62 15.44 19.19 -56.63
C LEU A 62 16.30 17.88 -56.58
N HIS A 63 15.78 16.92 -55.75
CA HIS A 63 15.74 15.42 -55.88
C HIS A 63 17.02 14.54 -55.77
N ARG A 64 16.98 13.20 -55.47
CA ARG A 64 16.12 12.30 -54.63
C ARG A 64 16.67 10.83 -54.67
N CYS A 65 16.57 10.04 -53.57
CA CYS A 65 16.66 8.54 -53.52
C CYS A 65 18.01 7.86 -53.96
N ALA A 66 18.30 6.55 -53.73
CA ALA A 66 17.93 5.57 -52.67
C ALA A 66 18.75 4.24 -52.78
N THR A 67 18.79 3.45 -51.68
CA THR A 67 18.94 1.95 -51.59
C THR A 67 20.10 1.16 -52.23
N GLY A 68 20.66 0.19 -51.47
CA GLY A 68 21.50 -0.94 -51.95
C GLY A 68 21.87 -1.95 -50.83
N ARG A 69 22.04 -3.25 -51.10
CA ARG A 69 22.23 -4.34 -50.10
C ARG A 69 22.96 -5.57 -50.71
N ALA A 70 23.42 -6.52 -49.86
CA ALA A 70 23.90 -7.90 -50.19
C ALA A 70 25.37 -8.02 -50.75
N THR A 71 26.15 -9.13 -50.69
CA THR A 71 25.98 -10.51 -50.09
C THR A 71 27.33 -11.29 -49.89
N THR A 72 27.48 -12.00 -48.76
CA THR A 72 28.14 -13.34 -48.48
C THR A 72 29.46 -13.88 -49.12
N ALA A 73 30.37 -14.39 -48.23
CA ALA A 73 31.21 -15.64 -48.31
C ALA A 73 32.61 -15.64 -49.04
N PRO A 74 33.47 -16.72 -49.03
CA PRO A 74 34.31 -17.17 -47.87
C PRO A 74 35.77 -17.73 -48.12
N VAL A 75 36.74 -17.56 -47.16
CA VAL A 75 37.81 -18.57 -46.71
C VAL A 75 38.95 -18.97 -47.72
N PRO A 76 40.10 -19.74 -47.50
CA PRO A 76 40.92 -20.26 -46.33
C PRO A 76 42.51 -20.07 -46.31
N HIS A 77 43.17 -20.50 -45.19
CA HIS A 77 44.48 -21.24 -44.99
C HIS A 77 45.95 -20.81 -45.40
N SER A 78 46.79 -20.55 -44.37
CA SER A 78 47.99 -21.36 -43.91
C SER A 78 49.50 -21.14 -44.33
N ARG A 79 50.41 -21.57 -43.39
CA ARG A 79 51.85 -22.02 -43.49
C ARG A 79 53.07 -21.05 -43.28
N THR A 80 54.22 -21.68 -42.93
CA THR A 80 55.56 -21.19 -42.41
C THR A 80 56.63 -22.32 -42.66
N PRO A 81 57.85 -22.49 -42.04
CA PRO A 81 58.76 -21.70 -41.15
C PRO A 81 60.31 -21.81 -41.48
N ARG A 82 61.24 -21.23 -40.64
CA ARG A 82 62.60 -21.76 -40.17
C ARG A 82 63.76 -20.75 -39.90
N GLU A 83 64.60 -21.11 -38.89
CA GLU A 83 66.07 -20.89 -38.65
C GLU A 83 66.75 -19.48 -38.73
N GLY A 84 67.78 -19.12 -37.93
CA GLY A 84 68.45 -19.74 -36.75
C GLY A 84 69.67 -18.94 -36.19
N GLU A 85 70.11 -19.21 -34.95
CA GLU A 85 71.42 -18.84 -34.29
C GLU A 85 71.79 -17.32 -34.08
N ASN A 86 72.60 -16.87 -33.09
CA ASN A 86 73.04 -17.42 -31.78
C ASN A 86 73.47 -16.28 -30.79
N HIS A 87 73.39 -16.54 -29.47
CA HIS A 87 74.15 -15.86 -28.36
C HIS A 87 74.05 -14.32 -28.16
N ARG A 88 73.84 -13.70 -26.97
CA ARG A 88 73.46 -13.98 -25.55
C ARG A 88 72.81 -12.66 -25.05
N GLY A 89 72.10 -12.49 -23.93
CA GLY A 89 71.64 -13.27 -22.77
C GLY A 89 71.19 -12.25 -21.69
N LYS A 90 70.29 -12.52 -20.70
CA LYS A 90 69.67 -13.77 -20.24
C LYS A 90 68.12 -13.65 -20.15
N ARG A 91 67.44 -14.29 -21.11
CA ARG A 91 66.05 -14.86 -21.09
C ARG A 91 64.83 -13.94 -20.83
N ARG A 92 63.72 -14.26 -21.51
CA ARG A 92 62.43 -13.52 -21.59
C ARG A 92 61.22 -14.45 -21.34
N LEU A 93 60.02 -13.85 -21.43
CA LEU A 93 58.63 -14.32 -21.27
C LEU A 93 58.16 -15.37 -22.36
N PRO A 94 56.84 -15.69 -22.57
CA PRO A 94 56.09 -16.74 -21.85
C PRO A 94 55.59 -17.96 -22.72
N PRO A 95 54.27 -18.20 -23.00
CA PRO A 95 53.43 -19.27 -22.39
C PRO A 95 52.94 -20.38 -23.35
N PHE A 96 52.28 -21.46 -22.85
CA PHE A 96 51.00 -22.06 -23.34
C PHE A 96 50.54 -23.33 -22.55
N ARG A 97 49.30 -23.81 -22.78
CA ARG A 97 48.71 -25.12 -22.33
C ARG A 97 48.82 -26.19 -23.47
N PRO A 98 48.22 -27.42 -23.47
CA PRO A 98 47.58 -28.26 -22.42
C PRO A 98 47.95 -29.80 -22.46
N SER A 99 47.21 -30.62 -21.69
CA SER A 99 46.75 -32.01 -22.00
C SER A 99 47.56 -33.28 -21.60
N GLY A 100 46.83 -34.30 -21.07
CA GLY A 100 46.88 -35.68 -21.62
C GLY A 100 47.36 -36.88 -20.77
N LEU A 101 46.43 -37.61 -20.15
CA LEU A 101 46.37 -39.10 -19.99
C LEU A 101 47.48 -39.93 -19.26
N ARG A 102 47.05 -40.65 -18.19
CA ARG A 102 47.36 -42.07 -17.77
C ARG A 102 48.83 -42.50 -17.54
N ALA A 103 49.21 -43.39 -16.60
CA ALA A 103 48.61 -44.14 -15.47
C ALA A 103 49.81 -44.72 -14.62
N PRO A 104 49.78 -45.82 -13.81
CA PRO A 104 48.71 -46.67 -13.24
C PRO A 104 48.90 -47.02 -11.73
N SER A 105 48.13 -48.02 -11.23
CA SER A 105 48.14 -48.67 -9.88
C SER A 105 47.63 -47.81 -8.69
N GLY A 106 46.81 -48.31 -7.76
CA GLY A 106 46.09 -49.59 -7.61
C GLY A 106 45.47 -49.71 -6.17
N ALA A 107 44.59 -50.66 -5.81
CA ALA A 107 43.75 -51.61 -6.56
C ALA A 107 42.71 -52.30 -5.62
N SER A 108 41.64 -52.90 -6.17
CA SER A 108 40.82 -54.04 -5.65
C SER A 108 40.05 -53.95 -4.29
N THR A 109 38.80 -54.41 -4.10
CA THR A 109 37.78 -55.04 -4.99
C THR A 109 36.34 -54.99 -4.41
N ALA A 110 35.34 -55.38 -5.23
CA ALA A 110 33.86 -55.44 -5.01
C ALA A 110 33.35 -56.30 -3.81
N GLY A 111 32.04 -56.33 -3.44
CA GLY A 111 30.81 -55.70 -3.99
C GLY A 111 29.50 -56.46 -3.61
N THR A 112 28.36 -56.19 -4.31
CA THR A 112 27.03 -56.88 -4.27
C THR A 112 25.92 -56.27 -3.35
N ILE A 113 24.65 -56.75 -3.49
CA ILE A 113 23.37 -56.06 -3.16
C ILE A 113 22.45 -56.93 -2.26
N LYS A 114 21.76 -56.36 -1.24
CA LYS A 114 20.32 -56.57 -0.87
C LYS A 114 19.87 -55.96 0.49
N ILE A 115 18.55 -55.81 0.64
CA ILE A 115 17.72 -55.39 1.80
C ILE A 115 17.20 -56.69 2.51
N PRO A 116 17.10 -56.87 3.87
CA PRO A 116 16.15 -56.13 4.75
C PRO A 116 16.40 -55.95 6.28
N VAL A 117 15.70 -54.96 6.85
CA VAL A 117 14.93 -54.86 8.14
C VAL A 117 15.12 -55.92 9.27
N PHE A 118 15.44 -55.50 10.53
CA PHE A 118 14.52 -55.58 11.72
C PHE A 118 15.10 -55.12 13.11
N LEU A 119 14.25 -54.45 13.93
CA LEU A 119 14.06 -54.44 15.41
C LEU A 119 15.23 -54.30 16.43
N GLY A 120 14.99 -53.66 17.60
CA GLY A 120 15.87 -53.90 18.78
C GLY A 120 15.68 -53.27 20.19
N GLY A 121 15.03 -52.12 20.43
CA GLY A 121 14.82 -51.56 21.80
C GLY A 121 16.09 -51.09 22.57
N SER A 122 16.05 -50.66 23.86
CA SER A 122 14.95 -50.19 24.73
C SER A 122 15.43 -49.58 26.07
N GLN A 123 14.70 -48.60 26.64
CA GLN A 123 14.77 -48.08 28.05
C GLN A 123 16.06 -47.35 28.51
N GLY A 124 16.02 -46.66 29.67
CA GLY A 124 17.19 -45.95 30.25
C GLY A 124 17.03 -45.30 31.64
N ALA A 125 16.23 -44.23 31.76
CA ALA A 125 15.74 -43.59 33.01
C ALA A 125 16.70 -42.98 34.09
N ARG A 126 16.38 -41.73 34.48
CA ARG A 126 16.34 -41.14 35.86
C ARG A 126 17.58 -40.56 36.62
N MET A 127 17.27 -39.46 37.34
CA MET A 127 17.76 -38.95 38.66
C MET A 127 19.15 -38.27 38.75
N LYS A 128 19.26 -36.97 39.09
CA LYS A 128 19.09 -36.27 40.42
C LYS A 128 20.07 -36.74 41.53
N PRO A 129 20.54 -35.85 42.44
CA PRO A 129 21.05 -34.47 42.29
C PRO A 129 22.25 -34.17 43.27
N ALA A 130 22.54 -32.88 43.58
CA ALA A 130 22.79 -32.32 44.96
C ALA A 130 24.02 -31.37 45.18
N SER A 131 23.72 -30.15 45.65
CA SER A 131 24.41 -29.25 46.64
C SER A 131 25.91 -29.42 46.98
N ALA A 132 26.77 -28.38 46.83
CA ALA A 132 27.05 -27.23 47.75
C ALA A 132 28.14 -27.54 48.84
N SER A 133 28.82 -26.62 49.56
CA SER A 133 28.72 -25.15 49.78
C SER A 133 29.98 -24.53 50.47
N GLY A 134 30.34 -23.26 50.17
CA GLY A 134 31.00 -22.30 51.10
C GLY A 134 32.53 -22.42 51.36
N ALA A 135 33.22 -21.44 51.98
CA ALA A 135 32.92 -20.01 52.25
C ALA A 135 34.16 -19.22 52.79
N ALA A 136 34.12 -17.87 52.70
CA ALA A 136 34.80 -16.86 53.58
C ALA A 136 36.36 -16.71 53.55
N LEU A 137 37.01 -15.56 53.85
CA LEU A 137 36.58 -14.14 54.04
C LEU A 137 37.78 -13.14 54.01
N ALA A 138 37.53 -11.87 53.62
CA ALA A 138 38.28 -10.61 53.94
C ALA A 138 39.77 -10.46 53.53
N SER A 139 40.33 -9.28 53.18
CA SER A 139 39.89 -7.90 52.85
C SER A 139 41.12 -7.12 52.27
N GLY A 140 41.11 -5.87 51.77
CA GLY A 140 40.09 -4.84 51.48
C GLY A 140 40.73 -3.44 51.27
N SER A 141 39.97 -2.44 50.80
CA SER A 141 40.36 -1.00 50.62
C SER A 141 41.33 -0.65 49.45
N ALA A 142 41.18 0.43 48.66
CA ALA A 142 40.01 1.28 48.31
C ALA A 142 40.31 2.17 47.07
N ALA A 143 39.26 2.58 46.33
CA ALA A 143 39.19 3.66 45.31
C ALA A 143 40.08 3.54 44.03
N GLN A 144 39.63 3.94 42.83
CA GLN A 144 38.28 4.31 42.35
C GLN A 144 38.17 3.95 40.85
N ARG A 145 37.02 3.45 40.40
CA ARG A 145 36.69 3.16 38.98
C ARG A 145 35.26 3.56 38.69
N GLY A 146 34.96 3.86 37.42
CA GLY A 146 33.59 4.04 36.91
C GLY A 146 33.48 3.54 35.46
N GLN A 147 33.28 2.23 35.28
CA GLN A 147 33.05 1.64 33.97
C GLN A 147 31.56 1.75 33.60
N TYR A 148 31.25 2.23 32.41
CA TYR A 148 29.86 2.31 31.92
C TYR A 148 29.42 0.95 31.37
N ALA A 149 28.52 0.30 32.09
CA ALA A 149 27.63 -0.73 31.56
C ALA A 149 26.20 -0.37 31.98
N ARG A 150 25.24 -0.42 31.06
CA ARG A 150 23.83 -0.12 31.33
C ARG A 150 22.91 -1.12 30.64
N SER A 151 22.08 -1.77 31.44
CA SER A 151 20.94 -2.57 30.96
C SER A 151 19.81 -1.63 30.49
N PRO A 152 18.96 -2.06 29.53
CA PRO A 152 17.77 -1.30 29.15
C PRO A 152 16.75 -1.24 30.31
N PRO A 153 15.99 -0.15 30.46
CA PRO A 153 14.99 0.00 31.51
C PRO A 153 13.69 -0.75 31.19
N LYS A 154 13.06 -1.34 32.21
CA LYS A 154 11.67 -1.81 32.13
C LYS A 154 10.72 -0.64 32.40
N ILE A 155 9.73 -0.43 31.54
CA ILE A 155 8.65 0.54 31.79
C ILE A 155 7.40 -0.23 32.22
N SER A 156 7.00 -0.05 33.48
CA SER A 156 5.71 -0.54 34.00
C SER A 156 5.32 0.16 35.31
N GLN A 157 4.06 0.61 35.39
CA GLN A 157 3.29 0.98 36.59
C GLN A 157 3.77 2.12 37.52
N MET A 158 3.00 3.20 37.53
CA MET A 158 2.22 3.64 38.71
C MET A 158 0.77 3.90 38.21
N VAL A 159 -0.32 3.70 38.94
CA VAL A 159 -0.63 4.06 40.33
C VAL A 159 -1.03 2.84 41.19
N LYS A 160 -0.82 2.92 42.52
CA LYS A 160 -1.17 1.89 43.51
C LYS A 160 -2.41 2.23 44.34
N ALA A 161 -3.15 1.20 44.75
CA ALA A 161 -3.76 1.09 46.08
C ALA A 161 -3.99 -0.41 46.41
N GLU A 162 -3.65 -0.84 47.64
CA GLU A 162 -3.97 -2.19 48.16
C GLU A 162 -5.15 -2.10 49.16
N PRO A 163 -5.74 -3.22 49.63
CA PRO A 163 -5.12 -3.94 50.75
C PRO A 163 -5.23 -5.49 50.74
N HIS A 164 -4.10 -6.15 51.05
CA HIS A 164 -3.93 -7.28 52.00
C HIS A 164 -4.81 -8.57 52.01
N LEU A 165 -4.07 -9.70 52.09
CA LEU A 165 -4.35 -10.95 52.86
C LEU A 165 -5.49 -11.89 52.39
N ASP A 166 -5.40 -13.23 52.50
CA ASP A 166 -4.24 -14.15 52.58
C ASP A 166 -4.68 -15.61 52.22
N LYS A 167 -3.70 -16.54 52.13
CA LYS A 167 -3.77 -17.99 51.81
C LYS A 167 -5.08 -18.75 52.11
N HIS A 168 -5.44 -19.69 51.21
CA HIS A 168 -5.45 -21.16 51.38
C HIS A 168 -6.13 -21.81 50.14
N ALA A 169 -5.93 -23.04 49.68
CA ALA A 169 -4.87 -24.06 49.67
C ALA A 169 -5.56 -25.44 49.49
N ALA A 170 -5.28 -26.18 48.39
CA ALA A 170 -5.66 -27.59 48.13
C ALA A 170 -7.18 -27.92 48.01
N ALA A 171 -7.61 -29.07 47.46
CA ALA A 171 -7.11 -29.90 46.34
C ALA A 171 -8.14 -31.00 45.95
N ALA A 172 -8.12 -31.41 44.66
CA ALA A 172 -8.48 -32.73 44.10
C ALA A 172 -9.90 -33.35 44.27
N GLY A 173 -10.30 -34.17 43.26
CA GLY A 173 -11.43 -35.11 43.30
C GLY A 173 -12.79 -34.51 42.86
N SER A 174 -13.37 -34.70 41.66
CA SER A 174 -13.61 -35.89 40.81
C SER A 174 -14.69 -36.87 41.31
N LEU A 175 -15.90 -36.80 40.74
CA LEU A 175 -16.64 -37.91 40.09
C LEU A 175 -18.09 -37.51 39.73
N ASP A 176 -18.60 -38.07 38.62
CA ASP A 176 -19.95 -37.92 38.06
C ASP A 176 -20.96 -38.95 38.65
N PRO A 177 -22.22 -39.09 38.14
CA PRO A 177 -23.34 -38.15 38.13
C PRO A 177 -24.59 -38.84 38.77
N PRO A 178 -25.73 -39.09 38.08
CA PRO A 178 -26.83 -38.23 37.57
C PRO A 178 -28.06 -38.32 38.55
N PRO A 179 -29.38 -38.36 38.19
CA PRO A 179 -30.11 -38.01 36.95
C PRO A 179 -31.47 -37.24 37.08
N THR A 180 -31.75 -36.40 36.08
CA THR A 180 -33.06 -36.22 35.37
C THR A 180 -34.36 -35.74 36.07
N LEU A 181 -35.25 -35.19 35.22
CA LEU A 181 -36.69 -34.91 35.41
C LEU A 181 -37.05 -33.74 36.36
N GLY A 182 -38.02 -32.87 36.05
CA GLY A 182 -38.80 -32.72 34.81
C GLY A 182 -40.24 -32.25 35.07
N GLY A 183 -40.68 -31.17 34.42
CA GLY A 183 -42.08 -30.73 34.46
C GLY A 183 -42.27 -29.21 34.34
N SER A 184 -42.88 -28.76 33.25
CA SER A 184 -43.42 -27.40 33.10
C SER A 184 -44.92 -27.39 33.33
N LEU A 185 -45.51 -26.30 33.84
CA LEU A 185 -46.89 -25.93 33.48
C LEU A 185 -47.21 -24.43 33.68
N ARG A 186 -48.25 -24.00 32.97
CA ARG A 186 -48.79 -22.63 32.81
C ARG A 186 -49.25 -22.05 34.17
N ALA A 187 -49.06 -20.78 34.55
CA ALA A 187 -49.19 -19.47 33.89
C ALA A 187 -50.61 -18.84 33.96
N SER A 188 -50.77 -17.82 34.81
CA SER A 188 -51.82 -16.78 34.78
C SER A 188 -51.39 -15.52 35.55
N GLN A 189 -52.09 -14.40 35.34
CA GLN A 189 -51.81 -13.07 35.93
C GLN A 189 -52.64 -12.88 37.24
N THR A 190 -52.47 -11.88 38.13
CA THR A 190 -52.07 -10.46 38.01
C THR A 190 -51.38 -9.89 39.28
N SER A 191 -50.70 -8.73 39.13
CA SER A 191 -50.35 -7.65 40.10
C SER A 191 -50.46 -7.86 41.64
N ALA A 192 -49.54 -7.35 42.50
CA ALA A 192 -48.75 -6.11 42.36
C ALA A 192 -47.49 -5.98 43.27
N ARG A 193 -46.51 -5.18 42.79
CA ARG A 193 -45.51 -4.37 43.54
C ARG A 193 -44.60 -5.02 44.61
N ARG A 194 -43.39 -5.45 44.21
CA ARG A 194 -42.08 -4.79 44.53
C ARG A 194 -40.91 -5.65 44.02
N GLY A 195 -39.80 -5.00 43.63
CA GLY A 195 -38.57 -5.63 43.14
C GLY A 195 -38.25 -5.24 41.70
N ALA A 196 -37.17 -4.47 41.51
CA ALA A 196 -36.64 -4.11 40.20
C ALA A 196 -35.32 -4.87 39.96
N SER A 197 -35.04 -5.23 38.71
CA SER A 197 -33.90 -6.06 38.32
C SER A 197 -32.57 -5.29 38.31
N MET A 198 -31.48 -6.03 38.54
CA MET A 198 -30.17 -5.72 37.96
C MET A 198 -29.94 -6.70 36.80
N SER A 199 -29.40 -6.19 35.70
CA SER A 199 -29.00 -6.97 34.52
C SER A 199 -27.47 -6.96 34.38
N ASP A 200 -26.95 -7.96 33.68
CA ASP A 200 -25.51 -8.10 33.41
C ASP A 200 -24.92 -6.93 32.63
N LYS A 201 -23.58 -6.84 32.65
CA LYS A 201 -22.81 -5.81 31.93
C LYS A 201 -22.03 -6.42 30.78
N ASP A 202 -22.33 -5.95 29.57
CA ASP A 202 -21.49 -6.16 28.39
C ASP A 202 -20.13 -5.47 28.52
N VAL A 203 -19.12 -6.03 27.83
CA VAL A 203 -17.86 -5.34 27.51
C VAL A 203 -17.74 -5.29 25.98
N GLY A 204 -18.38 -4.28 25.39
CA GLY A 204 -18.33 -4.03 23.94
C GLY A 204 -17.23 -3.02 23.53
N PRO A 205 -16.77 -3.04 22.27
CA PRO A 205 -15.79 -2.08 21.76
C PRO A 205 -16.39 -0.66 21.67
N SER A 206 -15.59 0.35 22.03
CA SER A 206 -16.03 1.75 22.13
C SER A 206 -16.15 2.44 20.77
N ALA A 207 -17.16 2.06 19.97
CA ALA A 207 -17.55 2.78 18.78
C ALA A 207 -18.33 4.06 19.15
N ALA A 208 -17.62 5.14 19.48
CA ALA A 208 -18.19 6.41 19.89
C ALA A 208 -18.89 7.16 18.73
N SER A 209 -20.07 6.69 18.31
CA SER A 209 -20.90 7.35 17.30
C SER A 209 -21.55 8.61 17.87
N SER A 210 -20.82 9.73 17.85
CA SER A 210 -21.24 11.02 18.42
C SER A 210 -22.33 11.72 17.61
N LYS A 211 -23.56 11.15 17.61
CA LYS A 211 -24.80 11.91 17.38
C LYS A 211 -25.17 12.72 18.63
N GLY A 212 -24.22 13.54 19.09
CA GLY A 212 -24.46 14.57 20.10
C GLY A 212 -25.07 15.82 19.44
N ASP A 213 -25.91 16.53 20.21
CA ASP A 213 -26.36 17.87 19.82
C ASP A 213 -25.14 18.80 19.72
N ARG A 214 -24.92 19.40 18.54
CA ARG A 214 -23.73 20.22 18.25
C ARG A 214 -23.79 21.63 18.84
N SER A 215 -24.83 21.97 19.59
CA SER A 215 -25.06 23.32 20.13
C SER A 215 -24.69 23.51 21.61
N ALA A 216 -24.44 22.43 22.36
CA ALA A 216 -24.20 22.50 23.81
C ALA A 216 -22.72 22.81 24.17
N PRO A 217 -22.44 23.82 25.01
CA PRO A 217 -21.09 24.05 25.55
C PRO A 217 -20.62 22.90 26.44
N LEU A 218 -19.38 22.45 26.24
CA LEU A 218 -18.74 21.48 27.14
C LEU A 218 -18.35 22.16 28.46
N THR A 219 -18.93 21.70 29.57
CA THR A 219 -18.61 22.16 30.93
C THR A 219 -17.32 21.52 31.43
N TYR A 220 -16.24 22.30 31.49
CA TYR A 220 -14.94 21.86 32.00
C TYR A 220 -14.71 22.32 33.44
N ASN A 221 -14.35 21.38 34.32
CA ASN A 221 -14.23 21.59 35.77
C ASN A 221 -12.77 21.64 36.25
N GLY A 222 -11.87 22.30 35.51
CA GLY A 222 -10.44 22.30 35.85
C GLY A 222 -9.65 23.50 35.30
N THR A 223 -8.44 23.66 35.82
CA THR A 223 -7.48 24.67 35.36
C THR A 223 -6.85 24.30 34.01
N GLY A 224 -6.23 25.30 33.37
CA GLY A 224 -5.47 25.11 32.13
C GLY A 224 -4.21 24.26 32.28
N SER A 225 -3.61 23.87 31.14
CA SER A 225 -2.26 23.31 31.10
C SER A 225 -1.53 23.71 29.82
N LEU A 226 -0.26 24.10 29.95
CA LEU A 226 0.65 24.30 28.81
C LEU A 226 1.08 22.97 28.16
N SER A 227 0.83 21.82 28.79
CA SER A 227 1.13 20.48 28.24
C SER A 227 0.11 20.05 27.18
N ARG A 228 -1.02 20.76 27.11
CA ARG A 228 -2.02 20.64 26.06
C ARG A 228 -1.86 21.81 25.09
N SER A 229 -2.32 21.65 23.86
CA SER A 229 -2.33 22.66 22.81
C SER A 229 -3.69 22.67 22.12
N SER A 230 -4.68 23.24 22.80
CA SER A 230 -6.11 23.18 22.43
C SER A 230 -6.64 24.43 21.71
N ALA A 231 -5.73 25.34 21.33
CA ALA A 231 -6.00 26.46 20.44
C ALA A 231 -5.19 26.30 19.14
N HIS A 232 -5.73 26.78 18.03
CA HIS A 232 -5.18 26.56 16.70
C HIS A 232 -4.99 27.90 15.99
N TRP A 233 -3.75 28.30 15.73
CA TRP A 233 -3.44 29.48 14.92
C TRP A 233 -3.46 29.07 13.44
N VAL A 234 -4.49 29.51 12.73
CA VAL A 234 -4.88 28.96 11.42
C VAL A 234 -4.56 29.87 10.23
N SER A 235 -4.42 31.17 10.48
CA SER A 235 -4.01 32.23 9.55
C SER A 235 -3.39 33.41 10.33
N PRO A 236 -2.66 34.36 9.69
CA PRO A 236 -1.99 35.46 10.39
C PRO A 236 -2.89 36.33 11.28
N SER A 237 -4.20 36.36 11.01
CA SER A 237 -5.20 37.13 11.74
C SER A 237 -6.21 36.31 12.54
N GLN A 238 -6.12 34.97 12.56
CA GLN A 238 -7.15 34.12 13.18
C GLN A 238 -6.58 32.99 14.04
N ILE A 239 -7.08 32.91 15.27
CA ILE A 239 -6.95 31.75 16.16
C ILE A 239 -8.35 31.14 16.34
N LEU A 240 -8.45 29.82 16.24
CA LEU A 240 -9.64 29.05 16.60
C LEU A 240 -9.41 28.36 17.95
N TRP A 241 -10.35 28.51 18.88
CA TRP A 241 -10.25 27.89 20.21
C TRP A 241 -11.62 27.48 20.75
N ARG A 242 -11.76 26.22 21.19
CA ARG A 242 -12.89 25.74 21.98
C ARG A 242 -12.57 25.97 23.47
N PHE A 243 -13.20 26.97 24.10
CA PHE A 243 -12.98 27.30 25.52
C PHE A 243 -14.27 27.19 26.34
N PRO A 244 -14.21 27.04 27.69
CA PRO A 244 -15.39 26.90 28.52
C PRO A 244 -16.18 28.22 28.65
N VAL A 245 -17.31 28.32 27.95
CA VAL A 245 -18.23 29.47 28.05
C VAL A 245 -19.11 29.31 29.29
N GLY A 246 -18.61 29.71 30.47
CA GLY A 246 -19.38 29.54 31.72
C GLY A 246 -18.84 30.16 33.02
N GLN A 247 -17.69 30.83 33.05
CA GLN A 247 -17.13 31.42 34.28
C GLN A 247 -16.51 32.81 34.03
N GLY A 248 -17.38 33.84 33.89
CA GLY A 248 -17.00 35.26 33.90
C GLY A 248 -15.77 35.62 33.05
N ALA A 249 -15.70 35.12 31.81
CA ALA A 249 -14.52 35.29 30.95
C ALA A 249 -14.45 36.73 30.41
N SER A 250 -13.55 37.55 30.97
CA SER A 250 -13.49 39.00 30.69
C SER A 250 -12.52 39.36 29.56
N LYS A 251 -11.35 38.71 29.51
CA LYS A 251 -10.26 39.03 28.58
C LYS A 251 -9.51 37.78 28.13
N PHE A 252 -9.03 37.83 26.89
CA PHE A 252 -8.32 36.74 26.23
C PHE A 252 -6.95 37.23 25.77
N TYR A 253 -5.91 36.43 25.94
CA TYR A 253 -4.54 36.82 25.58
C TYR A 253 -3.79 35.69 24.90
N LEU A 254 -2.99 36.05 23.89
CA LEU A 254 -1.89 35.26 23.34
C LEU A 254 -0.60 35.65 24.07
N HIS A 255 0.22 34.65 24.41
CA HIS A 255 1.51 34.80 25.08
C HIS A 255 2.64 34.21 24.23
N VAL A 256 3.81 34.86 24.27
CA VAL A 256 4.98 34.53 23.44
C VAL A 256 6.24 34.56 24.32
N SER A 257 6.91 33.42 24.50
CA SER A 257 8.22 33.33 25.19
C SER A 257 9.26 32.64 24.31
N PRO A 258 10.18 33.40 23.67
CA PRO A 258 11.31 32.84 22.94
C PRO A 258 12.20 31.90 23.76
N THR A 259 12.27 32.07 25.09
CA THR A 259 13.05 31.18 25.96
C THR A 259 12.26 29.99 26.50
N ALA A 260 10.99 29.81 26.10
CA ALA A 260 10.09 28.78 26.61
C ALA A 260 9.93 28.77 28.15
N THR A 261 9.68 29.95 28.74
CA THR A 261 9.60 30.14 30.20
C THR A 261 8.20 30.53 30.71
N LEU A 262 7.14 30.27 29.94
CA LEU A 262 5.78 30.55 30.41
C LEU A 262 5.44 29.69 31.64
N THR A 263 4.98 30.36 32.69
CA THR A 263 4.50 29.73 33.92
C THR A 263 3.19 30.40 34.37
N PRO A 264 2.20 29.63 34.84
CA PRO A 264 0.96 30.20 35.35
C PRO A 264 1.20 30.91 36.69
N THR A 265 0.50 32.02 36.88
CA THR A 265 0.36 32.73 38.15
C THR A 265 -1.09 33.13 38.35
N LYS A 266 -1.45 33.56 39.56
CA LYS A 266 -2.82 34.00 39.88
C LYS A 266 -3.37 35.03 38.86
N ASN A 267 -2.52 35.92 38.37
CA ASN A 267 -2.93 37.07 37.54
C ASN A 267 -2.70 36.84 36.02
N GLY A 268 -2.36 35.61 35.61
CA GLY A 268 -2.10 35.27 34.21
C GLY A 268 -0.86 34.39 33.99
N LEU A 269 -0.63 33.98 32.73
CA LEU A 269 0.66 33.42 32.33
C LEU A 269 1.72 34.53 32.34
N VAL A 270 2.94 34.20 32.78
CA VAL A 270 4.10 35.11 32.72
C VAL A 270 5.36 34.34 32.34
N SER A 271 6.32 35.03 31.72
CA SER A 271 7.60 34.47 31.28
C SER A 271 8.79 35.17 31.95
N SER A 272 10.01 34.68 31.72
CA SER A 272 11.22 35.34 32.20
C SER A 272 11.42 36.74 31.58
N GLU A 273 10.94 36.91 30.35
CA GLU A 273 10.95 38.16 29.60
C GLU A 273 9.95 39.18 30.17
N THR A 274 8.74 38.76 30.57
CA THR A 274 7.75 39.67 31.20
C THR A 274 8.01 39.92 32.69
N ARG A 275 8.73 39.02 33.40
CA ARG A 275 9.10 39.19 34.82
C ARG A 275 10.21 40.21 35.08
N LYS A 276 10.88 40.77 34.07
CA LYS A 276 11.88 41.85 34.25
C LYS A 276 11.22 43.23 34.14
N PRO A 277 10.99 43.96 35.25
CA PRO A 277 10.47 45.32 35.18
C PRO A 277 11.55 46.26 34.64
N SER A 278 11.54 46.52 33.33
CA SER A 278 12.32 47.60 32.73
C SER A 278 11.71 48.94 33.15
N SER A 279 12.14 49.46 34.30
CA SER A 279 11.66 50.69 34.94
C SER A 279 12.11 51.98 34.24
N LYS A 280 12.02 52.01 32.91
CA LYS A 280 12.14 53.19 32.05
C LYS A 280 11.12 53.09 30.91
N ARG A 281 10.36 54.16 30.71
CA ARG A 281 9.59 54.39 29.47
C ARG A 281 10.53 54.29 28.27
N LEU A 282 10.03 53.85 27.11
CA LEU A 282 10.79 53.92 25.85
C LEU A 282 11.00 55.39 25.44
N GLY A 283 12.06 56.01 25.96
CA GLY A 283 12.67 57.21 25.41
C GLY A 283 13.73 56.82 24.38
N ALA A 284 13.74 57.49 23.23
CA ALA A 284 14.55 57.08 22.08
C ALA A 284 16.07 57.32 22.28
N SER A 285 16.83 56.26 22.58
CA SER A 285 18.27 56.16 22.29
C SER A 285 18.73 54.70 22.42
N GLY A 286 19.61 54.21 21.52
CA GLY A 286 20.19 52.87 21.63
C GLY A 286 20.06 51.95 20.40
N ALA A 287 20.04 52.46 19.17
CA ALA A 287 19.92 51.64 17.97
C ALA A 287 21.19 50.80 17.69
N ARG A 288 21.14 49.49 17.94
CA ARG A 288 21.95 48.46 17.27
C ARG A 288 21.08 47.21 17.04
N SER A 289 21.13 46.68 15.82
CA SER A 289 20.12 45.80 15.19
C SER A 289 18.75 46.48 14.97
N GLY A 290 18.22 46.37 13.75
CA GLY A 290 17.00 47.08 13.30
C GLY A 290 15.71 46.27 13.41
N ALA A 291 15.64 45.29 14.30
CA ALA A 291 14.46 44.43 14.46
C ALA A 291 13.40 45.07 15.36
N ALA A 292 12.11 44.90 15.03
CA ALA A 292 11.01 45.32 15.90
C ALA A 292 11.06 44.61 17.27
N PRO A 293 10.59 45.24 18.36
CA PRO A 293 10.41 44.54 19.63
C PRO A 293 9.42 43.38 19.47
N LEU A 294 9.65 42.26 20.17
CA LEU A 294 8.72 41.13 20.15
C LEU A 294 7.60 41.37 21.18
N PRO A 295 6.32 41.25 20.81
CA PRO A 295 5.22 41.38 21.77
C PRO A 295 5.08 40.08 22.57
N CYS A 296 5.42 40.13 23.86
CA CYS A 296 5.35 38.95 24.74
C CYS A 296 3.91 38.58 25.17
N VAL A 297 2.99 39.55 25.13
CA VAL A 297 1.56 39.39 25.42
C VAL A 297 0.76 40.22 24.42
N VAL A 298 -0.35 39.67 23.90
CA VAL A 298 -1.25 40.31 22.94
C VAL A 298 -2.70 40.02 23.37
N GLU A 299 -3.54 41.05 23.49
CA GLU A 299 -4.97 40.88 23.76
C GLU A 299 -5.70 40.40 22.50
N LEU A 300 -6.63 39.44 22.64
CA LEU A 300 -7.37 38.80 21.55
C LEU A 300 -8.87 39.14 21.62
N GLU A 301 -9.48 39.44 20.48
CA GLU A 301 -10.92 39.74 20.41
C GLU A 301 -11.73 38.53 19.90
N PRO A 302 -12.66 37.96 20.68
CA PRO A 302 -13.58 36.93 20.19
C PRO A 302 -14.61 37.55 19.22
N LYS A 303 -14.83 36.89 18.08
CA LYS A 303 -15.77 37.32 17.02
C LYS A 303 -16.99 36.41 16.85
N GLY A 304 -17.19 35.47 17.78
CA GLY A 304 -18.23 34.44 17.71
C GLY A 304 -17.71 33.09 17.21
N LEU A 305 -18.61 32.17 16.86
CA LEU A 305 -18.24 30.85 16.34
C LEU A 305 -17.57 30.95 14.97
N ALA A 306 -16.60 30.07 14.70
CA ALA A 306 -15.97 29.94 13.40
C ALA A 306 -16.99 29.51 12.33
N GLN A 307 -16.95 30.17 11.16
CA GLN A 307 -17.85 29.92 10.02
C GLN A 307 -17.12 30.16 8.69
N GLY A 308 -17.68 29.66 7.59
CA GLY A 308 -17.19 29.92 6.24
C GLY A 308 -15.84 29.24 5.93
N GLU A 309 -14.99 29.92 5.16
CA GLU A 309 -13.76 29.37 4.58
C GLU A 309 -12.84 28.69 5.59
N VAL A 310 -12.68 29.26 6.79
CA VAL A 310 -11.80 28.69 7.83
C VAL A 310 -12.28 27.32 8.33
N VAL A 311 -13.61 27.09 8.37
CA VAL A 311 -14.20 25.79 8.71
C VAL A 311 -14.19 24.84 7.51
N HIS A 312 -14.31 25.35 6.27
CA HIS A 312 -14.08 24.52 5.08
C HIS A 312 -12.62 24.04 4.97
N LYS A 313 -11.65 24.86 5.39
CA LYS A 313 -10.22 24.54 5.44
C LYS A 313 -9.88 23.58 6.61
N PHE A 314 -10.58 23.71 7.74
CA PHE A 314 -10.39 22.87 8.94
C PHE A 314 -11.72 22.34 9.51
N PRO A 315 -12.38 21.35 8.87
CA PRO A 315 -13.75 20.94 9.24
C PRO A 315 -13.89 20.41 10.67
N TRP A 316 -12.85 19.76 11.19
CA TRP A 316 -12.78 19.27 12.57
C TRP A 316 -12.80 20.38 13.64
N LEU A 317 -12.58 21.64 13.27
CA LEU A 317 -12.65 22.81 14.16
C LEU A 317 -14.05 23.47 14.16
N GLU A 318 -15.07 22.81 13.62
CA GLU A 318 -16.47 23.24 13.74
C GLU A 318 -16.85 23.44 15.23
N GLY A 319 -17.46 24.59 15.53
CA GLY A 319 -17.85 24.96 16.89
C GLY A 319 -16.73 25.50 17.78
N CYS A 320 -15.52 25.74 17.26
CA CYS A 320 -14.55 26.62 17.93
C CYS A 320 -15.00 28.09 17.86
N VAL A 321 -14.58 28.90 18.83
CA VAL A 321 -14.70 30.37 18.76
C VAL A 321 -13.55 30.93 17.92
N LEU A 322 -13.87 31.84 17.02
CA LEU A 322 -12.91 32.62 16.24
C LEU A 322 -12.42 33.82 17.06
N PHE A 323 -11.11 33.93 17.20
CA PHE A 323 -10.42 35.09 17.77
C PHE A 323 -9.65 35.82 16.68
N GLU A 324 -9.85 37.14 16.58
CA GLU A 324 -9.01 37.99 15.73
C GLU A 324 -7.69 38.28 16.45
N VAL A 325 -6.58 38.05 15.75
CA VAL A 325 -5.23 38.46 16.18
C VAL A 325 -4.97 39.85 15.61
N PRO A 326 -4.81 40.90 16.44
CA PRO A 326 -4.66 42.27 15.96
C PRO A 326 -3.48 42.42 14.98
N GLN A 327 -3.75 42.90 13.76
CA GLN A 327 -2.73 43.11 12.72
C GLN A 327 -1.88 44.36 12.96
N ALA A 328 -1.36 44.50 14.18
CA ALA A 328 -0.39 45.53 14.52
C ALA A 328 0.90 45.31 13.70
N PRO A 329 1.52 46.37 13.13
CA PRO A 329 2.76 46.24 12.36
C PRO A 329 3.90 45.54 13.14
N VAL A 330 3.85 45.60 14.47
CA VAL A 330 4.77 44.92 15.39
C VAL A 330 4.65 43.38 15.31
N LEU A 331 3.44 42.83 15.15
CA LEU A 331 3.21 41.40 14.98
C LEU A 331 3.57 40.95 13.56
N THR A 332 3.04 41.64 12.55
CA THR A 332 3.30 41.33 11.14
C THR A 332 4.81 41.38 10.82
N GLY A 333 5.53 42.38 11.35
CA GLY A 333 6.98 42.52 11.22
C GLY A 333 7.83 41.66 12.17
N ALA A 334 7.20 40.79 12.98
CA ALA A 334 7.91 39.91 13.92
C ALA A 334 7.52 38.43 13.82
N MET A 335 6.56 38.05 12.97
CA MET A 335 5.95 36.72 12.96
C MET A 335 6.95 35.57 12.82
N ASP A 336 8.02 35.76 12.04
CA ASP A 336 9.18 34.86 11.94
C ASP A 336 9.79 34.47 13.29
N ARG A 337 9.81 35.37 14.28
CA ARG A 337 10.29 35.10 15.65
C ARG A 337 9.18 34.61 16.58
N VAL A 338 7.91 34.84 16.24
CA VAL A 338 6.75 34.35 17.00
C VAL A 338 6.59 32.84 16.81
N VAL A 339 6.71 32.34 15.57
CA VAL A 339 6.62 30.89 15.29
C VAL A 339 7.80 30.07 15.82
N ARG A 340 8.90 30.72 16.23
CA ARG A 340 10.09 30.10 16.85
C ARG A 340 10.06 30.11 18.39
N ALA A 341 8.96 30.56 18.99
CA ALA A 341 8.79 30.74 20.43
C ALA A 341 7.78 29.74 21.02
N GLN A 342 7.78 29.62 22.35
CA GLN A 342 6.67 28.99 23.05
C GLN A 342 5.43 29.88 22.97
N LEU A 343 4.30 29.31 22.53
CA LEU A 343 3.03 29.99 22.32
C LEU A 343 1.92 29.38 23.19
N ALA A 344 1.15 30.24 23.85
CA ALA A 344 0.00 29.84 24.66
C ALA A 344 -1.11 30.89 24.60
N VAL A 345 -2.35 30.48 24.85
CA VAL A 345 -3.49 31.38 25.07
C VAL A 345 -4.02 31.25 26.50
N SER A 346 -4.58 32.34 27.05
CA SER A 346 -5.19 32.36 28.38
C SER A 346 -6.47 33.19 28.44
N VAL A 347 -7.43 32.75 29.26
CA VAL A 347 -8.61 33.51 29.69
C VAL A 347 -8.35 34.10 31.08
N ILE A 348 -8.63 35.38 31.25
CA ILE A 348 -8.70 36.06 32.55
C ILE A 348 -10.17 36.29 32.92
N THR A 349 -10.53 36.10 34.19
CA THR A 349 -11.89 36.28 34.70
C THR A 349 -12.25 37.74 34.94
N GLU A 350 -13.52 38.03 35.23
CA GLU A 350 -13.99 39.35 35.69
C GLU A 350 -13.27 39.82 36.98
N ASP A 351 -12.92 38.89 37.88
CA ASP A 351 -12.12 39.15 39.08
C ASP A 351 -10.62 39.42 38.80
N GLY A 352 -10.18 39.31 37.53
CA GLY A 352 -8.78 39.48 37.13
C GLY A 352 -7.88 38.26 37.37
N GLU A 353 -8.45 37.08 37.62
CA GLU A 353 -7.71 35.84 37.89
C GLU A 353 -7.53 34.97 36.63
N LEU A 354 -6.49 34.14 36.59
CA LEU A 354 -6.25 33.19 35.50
C LEU A 354 -7.24 32.02 35.56
N GLY A 355 -8.27 32.05 34.72
CA GLY A 355 -9.29 31.00 34.65
C GLY A 355 -8.81 29.75 33.91
N TYR A 356 -8.43 29.90 32.63
CA TYR A 356 -8.03 28.76 31.79
C TYR A 356 -6.91 29.14 30.82
N PHE A 357 -6.09 28.16 30.41
CA PHE A 357 -5.00 28.36 29.47
C PHE A 357 -4.60 27.06 28.76
N THR A 358 -4.06 27.17 27.54
CA THR A 358 -3.56 26.03 26.75
C THR A 358 -2.50 26.51 25.75
N GLY A 359 -1.64 25.60 25.28
CA GLY A 359 -0.69 25.87 24.19
C GLY A 359 -1.39 26.10 22.84
N VAL A 360 -0.60 26.44 21.82
CA VAL A 360 -1.13 26.73 20.47
C VAL A 360 -0.52 25.80 19.42
N GLN A 361 -1.37 25.14 18.62
CA GLN A 361 -0.96 24.45 17.39
C GLN A 361 -0.94 25.45 16.23
N ILE A 362 0.09 25.43 15.39
CA ILE A 362 0.37 26.49 14.41
C ILE A 362 0.48 26.00 12.95
N GLN A 363 0.03 24.79 12.64
CA GLN A 363 0.24 24.18 11.31
C GLN A 363 -0.42 25.01 10.19
N GLY A 364 -1.62 25.55 10.43
CA GLY A 364 -2.32 26.42 9.48
C GLY A 364 -1.60 27.75 9.23
N LEU A 365 -1.08 28.37 10.29
CA LEU A 365 -0.25 29.58 10.20
C LEU A 365 1.05 29.31 9.41
N LEU A 366 1.72 28.18 9.65
CA LEU A 366 2.91 27.76 8.92
C LEU A 366 2.61 27.53 7.43
N ASP A 367 1.48 26.91 7.10
CA ASP A 367 1.02 26.69 5.72
C ASP A 367 0.69 27.98 4.94
N GLU A 368 0.31 29.06 5.62
CA GLU A 368 0.03 30.35 4.96
C GLU A 368 1.25 31.25 4.81
N LEU A 369 2.14 31.27 5.80
CA LEU A 369 3.28 32.19 5.84
C LEU A 369 4.63 31.58 5.42
N PHE A 370 4.80 30.27 5.59
CA PHE A 370 6.08 29.58 5.45
C PHE A 370 6.03 28.42 4.45
N TYR A 371 4.96 28.23 3.69
CA TYR A 371 4.99 27.30 2.55
C TYR A 371 6.13 27.68 1.59
N TYR A 372 6.91 26.68 1.19
CA TYR A 372 8.12 26.83 0.41
C TYR A 372 8.12 25.87 -0.79
N ASP A 373 8.35 26.41 -1.98
CA ASP A 373 8.36 25.72 -3.28
C ASP A 373 9.76 25.49 -3.87
N GLY A 374 10.79 26.13 -3.29
CA GLY A 374 12.19 25.97 -3.72
C GLY A 374 12.81 24.61 -3.35
N ALA A 375 14.06 24.39 -3.75
CA ALA A 375 14.76 23.11 -3.55
C ALA A 375 15.00 22.79 -2.05
N LEU A 376 14.87 21.51 -1.71
CA LEU A 376 15.12 20.95 -0.37
C LEU A 376 16.01 19.70 -0.48
N GLY A 377 16.67 19.34 0.62
CA GLY A 377 17.71 18.32 0.67
C GLY A 377 19.07 18.84 0.21
N ALA A 378 20.00 17.92 -0.04
CA ALA A 378 21.27 18.20 -0.69
C ALA A 378 21.15 18.21 -2.23
N HIS A 379 21.83 19.14 -2.87
CA HIS A 379 21.96 19.23 -4.33
C HIS A 379 23.41 19.54 -4.72
N VAL A 380 23.95 18.76 -5.66
CA VAL A 380 25.32 18.90 -6.19
C VAL A 380 25.26 19.55 -7.57
N ASP A 381 25.75 20.78 -7.70
CA ASP A 381 25.97 21.42 -9.00
C ASP A 381 27.43 21.23 -9.40
N ARG A 382 27.69 20.16 -10.17
CA ARG A 382 29.02 19.85 -10.72
C ARG A 382 29.51 20.87 -11.75
N ALA A 383 28.63 21.67 -12.35
CA ALA A 383 29.00 22.71 -13.32
C ALA A 383 29.43 24.01 -12.64
N ALA A 384 28.80 24.37 -11.52
CA ALA A 384 29.22 25.46 -10.64
C ALA A 384 30.33 25.07 -9.65
N GLY A 385 30.59 23.76 -9.47
CA GLY A 385 31.56 23.25 -8.50
C GLY A 385 31.10 23.39 -7.04
N GLN A 386 29.79 23.39 -6.81
CA GLN A 386 29.15 23.76 -5.54
C GLN A 386 28.17 22.68 -5.07
N VAL A 387 28.15 22.42 -3.76
CA VAL A 387 27.04 21.73 -3.09
C VAL A 387 26.20 22.76 -2.36
N SER A 388 24.87 22.62 -2.42
CA SER A 388 23.93 23.37 -1.59
C SER A 388 23.03 22.42 -0.82
N VAL A 389 22.86 22.67 0.49
CA VAL A 389 22.01 21.87 1.37
C VAL A 389 20.92 22.77 1.93
N SER A 390 19.66 22.36 1.83
CA SER A 390 18.49 23.21 2.13
C SER A 390 17.43 22.48 2.96
N LEU A 391 17.14 23.00 4.16
CA LEU A 391 16.17 22.43 5.11
C LEU A 391 14.99 23.38 5.33
N TRP A 392 13.77 22.87 5.37
CA TRP A 392 12.60 23.66 5.79
C TRP A 392 12.37 23.52 7.28
N ALA A 393 12.69 24.56 8.06
CA ALA A 393 12.59 24.55 9.52
C ALA A 393 12.15 25.93 10.07
N PRO A 394 10.90 26.38 9.79
CA PRO A 394 10.41 27.71 10.17
C PRO A 394 10.35 27.97 11.68
N THR A 395 10.22 26.92 12.50
CA THR A 395 10.12 27.01 13.96
C THR A 395 11.49 26.95 14.67
N ALA A 396 12.58 26.69 13.93
CA ALA A 396 13.92 26.62 14.51
C ALA A 396 14.47 28.01 14.88
N GLN A 397 15.16 28.08 16.02
CA GLN A 397 15.92 29.26 16.45
C GLN A 397 17.30 29.31 15.80
N SER A 398 17.93 28.14 15.61
CA SER A 398 19.17 27.96 14.84
C SER A 398 19.21 26.58 14.19
N VAL A 399 19.87 26.48 13.04
CA VAL A 399 20.22 25.21 12.38
C VAL A 399 21.70 25.25 11.99
N GLU A 400 22.42 24.18 12.30
CA GLU A 400 23.80 23.93 11.84
C GLU A 400 23.84 22.61 11.07
N LEU A 401 24.65 22.57 10.00
CA LEU A 401 24.97 21.37 9.26
C LEU A 401 26.22 20.73 9.88
N LEU A 402 26.11 19.50 10.34
CA LEU A 402 27.22 18.69 10.86
C LEU A 402 27.72 17.81 9.71
N LEU A 403 28.94 18.04 9.23
CA LEU A 403 29.49 17.37 8.04
C LEU A 403 30.62 16.40 8.42
N TYR A 404 30.53 15.17 7.95
CA TYR A 404 31.39 14.03 8.29
C TYR A 404 32.06 13.45 7.03
N ASP A 405 33.35 13.13 7.10
CA ASP A 405 34.14 12.59 5.99
C ASP A 405 33.95 11.07 5.79
N SER A 406 33.23 10.39 6.69
CA SER A 406 32.91 8.95 6.59
C SER A 406 31.60 8.59 7.28
N ALA A 407 31.11 7.37 7.01
CA ALA A 407 29.86 6.84 7.56
C ALA A 407 29.93 6.54 9.07
N ASP A 408 31.13 6.29 9.60
CA ASP A 408 31.36 6.17 11.04
C ASP A 408 31.39 7.57 11.67
N LEU A 409 30.25 7.96 12.25
CA LEU A 409 30.04 9.23 12.93
C LEU A 409 30.75 9.31 14.29
N ALA A 410 31.20 8.19 14.85
CA ALA A 410 31.88 8.12 16.15
C ALA A 410 33.41 8.17 16.02
N ALA A 411 33.96 7.87 14.84
CA ALA A 411 35.38 7.95 14.53
C ALA A 411 35.91 9.40 14.34
N GLN A 412 35.04 10.42 14.28
CA GLN A 412 35.41 11.79 13.96
C GLN A 412 34.50 12.84 14.61
N GLU A 413 35.01 14.05 14.81
CA GLU A 413 34.20 15.23 15.11
C GLU A 413 33.70 15.86 13.79
N PRO A 414 32.43 16.31 13.70
CA PRO A 414 31.91 16.93 12.49
C PRO A 414 32.50 18.31 12.21
N THR A 415 32.69 18.62 10.94
CA THR A 415 32.84 20.01 10.48
C THR A 415 31.48 20.71 10.62
N VAL A 416 31.35 21.59 11.62
CA VAL A 416 30.12 22.36 11.86
C VAL A 416 30.05 23.55 10.92
N VAL A 417 29.00 23.60 10.09
CA VAL A 417 28.73 24.71 9.15
C VAL A 417 27.41 25.39 9.52
N PRO A 418 27.40 26.67 9.95
CA PRO A 418 26.18 27.36 10.33
C PRO A 418 25.28 27.60 9.10
N MET A 419 23.99 27.23 9.19
CA MET A 419 23.05 27.48 8.10
C MET A 419 22.45 28.89 8.22
N THR A 420 22.21 29.53 7.07
CA THR A 420 21.56 30.84 7.01
C THR A 420 20.05 30.68 6.79
N SER A 421 19.24 31.19 7.72
CA SER A 421 17.79 31.27 7.57
C SER A 421 17.41 32.28 6.49
N ALA A 422 16.46 31.91 5.63
CA ALA A 422 16.01 32.68 4.47
C ALA A 422 14.48 32.86 4.48
N ARG A 423 13.90 33.25 3.33
CA ARG A 423 12.45 33.42 3.19
C ARG A 423 11.72 32.10 3.41
N PHE A 424 10.49 32.19 3.92
CA PHE A 424 9.59 31.05 4.12
C PHE A 424 10.15 29.95 5.06
N GLY A 425 11.09 30.29 5.94
CA GLY A 425 11.61 29.36 6.96
C GLY A 425 12.56 28.30 6.44
N ALA A 426 13.00 28.41 5.18
CA ALA A 426 14.11 27.61 4.67
C ALA A 426 15.44 28.05 5.29
N TRP A 427 16.35 27.10 5.49
CA TRP A 427 17.72 27.28 5.94
C TRP A 427 18.66 26.72 4.90
N HIS A 428 19.75 27.42 4.60
CA HIS A 428 20.70 27.01 3.56
C HIS A 428 22.14 26.98 4.04
N ALA A 429 22.87 25.94 3.64
CA ALA A 429 24.33 25.89 3.63
C ALA A 429 24.83 25.75 2.18
N ARG A 430 26.07 26.17 1.93
CA ARG A 430 26.76 25.98 0.65
C ARG A 430 28.22 25.61 0.88
N GLY A 431 28.73 24.68 0.09
CA GLY A 431 30.11 24.20 0.10
C GLY A 431 30.69 24.08 -1.30
N GLY A 432 31.92 23.57 -1.39
CA GLY A 432 32.50 23.12 -2.64
C GLY A 432 31.95 21.75 -3.04
N VAL A 433 32.32 21.30 -4.25
CA VAL A 433 32.04 19.93 -4.72
C VAL A 433 32.76 18.85 -3.90
N ASP A 434 33.68 19.21 -3.01
CA ASP A 434 34.33 18.31 -2.05
C ASP A 434 33.36 17.74 -0.99
N TRP A 435 32.17 18.34 -0.82
CA TRP A 435 31.12 17.81 0.04
C TRP A 435 30.39 16.60 -0.56
N ASP A 436 30.58 16.30 -1.85
CA ASP A 436 30.01 15.12 -2.50
C ASP A 436 30.45 13.82 -1.81
N ARG A 437 29.49 12.92 -1.59
CA ARG A 437 29.59 11.64 -0.85
C ARG A 437 29.98 11.74 0.64
N LYS A 438 30.16 12.95 1.19
CA LYS A 438 30.21 13.16 2.65
C LYS A 438 28.86 12.88 3.31
N PHE A 439 28.88 12.57 4.60
CA PHE A 439 27.67 12.35 5.40
C PHE A 439 27.33 13.59 6.23
N TYR A 440 26.05 13.80 6.53
CA TYR A 440 25.60 14.94 7.30
C TYR A 440 24.39 14.69 8.20
N GLN A 441 24.32 15.51 9.24
CA GLN A 441 23.16 15.67 10.13
C GLN A 441 22.87 17.17 10.30
N TYR A 442 21.67 17.50 10.73
CA TYR A 442 21.31 18.83 11.21
C TYR A 442 21.31 18.87 12.73
N ARG A 443 22.01 19.84 13.33
CA ARG A 443 21.78 20.28 14.72
C ARG A 443 20.74 21.38 14.69
N ILE A 444 19.55 21.09 15.21
CA ILE A 444 18.37 21.96 15.17
C ILE A 444 18.03 22.38 16.60
N ARG A 445 17.96 23.69 16.85
CA ARG A 445 17.55 24.22 18.15
C ARG A 445 16.17 24.85 18.03
N ALA A 446 15.12 24.23 18.58
CA ALA A 446 13.73 24.63 18.35
C ALA A 446 12.84 24.39 19.59
N TYR A 447 11.71 25.10 19.68
CA TYR A 447 10.70 24.82 20.71
C TYR A 447 9.97 23.51 20.39
N HIS A 448 9.99 22.55 21.32
CA HIS A 448 9.30 21.27 21.16
C HIS A 448 8.04 21.18 22.05
N PRO A 449 6.82 21.09 21.50
CA PRO A 449 5.58 21.10 22.31
C PRO A 449 5.51 20.01 23.39
N ALA A 450 6.02 18.81 23.11
CA ALA A 450 5.96 17.67 24.04
C ALA A 450 6.84 17.83 25.31
N THR A 451 7.98 18.51 25.23
CA THR A 451 8.87 18.78 26.39
C THR A 451 8.68 20.18 26.96
N GLN A 452 7.98 21.05 26.23
CA GLN A 452 7.69 22.44 26.59
C GLN A 452 8.94 23.33 26.70
N ALA A 453 10.07 22.89 26.17
CA ALA A 453 11.36 23.59 26.22
C ALA A 453 11.89 23.91 24.81
N VAL A 454 12.98 24.67 24.74
CA VAL A 454 13.78 24.82 23.51
C VAL A 454 14.86 23.75 23.52
N GLU A 455 14.61 22.66 22.79
CA GLU A 455 15.52 21.52 22.67
C GLU A 455 16.66 21.80 21.69
N GLU A 456 17.76 21.08 21.84
CA GLU A 456 18.75 20.85 20.79
C GLU A 456 18.60 19.40 20.31
N MET A 457 18.34 19.23 19.01
CA MET A 457 17.97 17.97 18.40
C MET A 457 18.90 17.65 17.22
N ILE A 458 19.29 16.38 17.09
CA ILE A 458 20.05 15.88 15.94
C ILE A 458 19.11 15.07 15.05
N ALA A 459 19.05 15.45 13.77
CA ALA A 459 18.22 14.81 12.76
C ALA A 459 18.97 14.63 11.43
N SER A 460 18.65 13.55 10.73
CA SER A 460 18.93 13.35 9.30
C SER A 460 18.03 14.24 8.42
N ASP A 461 18.14 14.14 7.10
CA ASP A 461 17.36 14.94 6.16
C ASP A 461 16.01 14.28 5.77
N PRO A 462 14.86 14.97 5.90
CA PRO A 462 13.58 14.51 5.33
C PRO A 462 13.63 14.23 3.82
N TYR A 463 14.57 14.84 3.10
CA TYR A 463 14.84 14.64 1.68
C TYR A 463 16.12 13.83 1.44
N ALA A 464 16.50 12.95 2.38
CA ALA A 464 17.59 11.99 2.19
C ALA A 464 17.43 11.19 0.89
N ARG A 465 18.54 10.82 0.26
CA ARG A 465 18.59 9.99 -0.97
C ARG A 465 19.52 8.78 -0.83
N SER A 466 20.30 8.79 0.25
CA SER A 466 21.20 7.75 0.75
C SER A 466 21.50 8.13 2.21
N THR A 467 21.78 7.11 3.03
CA THR A 467 22.09 7.21 4.45
C THR A 467 23.32 6.36 4.76
N ASN A 468 23.94 6.58 5.93
CA ASN A 468 24.78 5.56 6.54
C ASN A 468 23.90 4.48 7.21
N CYS A 469 24.56 3.46 7.75
CA CYS A 469 23.94 2.38 8.51
C CYS A 469 22.96 2.89 9.58
N ASP A 470 21.78 2.27 9.62
CA ASP A 470 20.67 2.54 10.54
C ASP A 470 20.08 3.97 10.39
N GLY A 471 20.26 4.60 9.22
CA GLY A 471 19.63 5.87 8.85
C GLY A 471 20.20 7.12 9.54
N LEU A 472 21.24 6.98 10.38
CA LEU A 472 21.63 7.98 11.38
C LEU A 472 22.08 9.34 10.78
N ALA A 473 22.67 9.33 9.59
CA ALA A 473 23.12 10.50 8.85
C ALA A 473 22.87 10.34 7.34
N THR A 474 22.55 11.44 6.68
CA THR A 474 22.26 11.48 5.23
C THR A 474 23.56 11.64 4.43
N GLN A 475 23.71 10.95 3.30
CA GLN A 475 24.82 11.20 2.38
C GLN A 475 24.48 12.32 1.39
N VAL A 476 25.41 13.25 1.14
CA VAL A 476 25.37 14.16 -0.01
C VAL A 476 25.59 13.33 -1.28
N VAL A 477 24.59 13.22 -2.15
CA VAL A 477 24.69 12.44 -3.39
C VAL A 477 23.82 13.05 -4.50
N ASP A 478 24.35 13.13 -5.73
CA ASP A 478 23.51 13.30 -6.91
C ASP A 478 23.12 11.91 -7.44
N VAL A 479 21.84 11.57 -7.32
CA VAL A 479 21.30 10.30 -7.81
C VAL A 479 21.38 10.17 -9.35
N ALA A 480 21.65 11.24 -10.09
CA ALA A 480 21.91 11.23 -11.52
C ALA A 480 23.36 10.87 -11.90
N ASP A 481 24.27 10.70 -10.93
CA ASP A 481 25.66 10.31 -11.20
C ASP A 481 25.75 8.91 -11.85
N HIS A 482 26.63 8.81 -12.86
CA HIS A 482 26.77 7.60 -13.66
C HIS A 482 27.44 6.42 -12.91
N ASP A 483 28.14 6.65 -11.78
CA ASP A 483 28.61 5.55 -10.91
C ASP A 483 27.46 4.85 -10.17
N LEU A 484 26.29 5.50 -10.11
CA LEU A 484 25.08 4.97 -9.45
C LEU A 484 24.14 4.24 -10.42
N PHE A 485 24.53 4.09 -11.69
CA PHE A 485 23.77 3.33 -12.68
C PHE A 485 24.33 1.91 -12.81
N PRO A 486 23.51 0.85 -12.67
CA PRO A 486 23.94 -0.51 -13.01
C PRO A 486 24.23 -0.64 -14.51
N GLU A 487 24.98 -1.68 -14.89
CA GLU A 487 25.17 -2.02 -16.30
C GLU A 487 23.82 -2.23 -16.99
N GLY A 488 23.61 -1.53 -18.11
CA GLY A 488 22.35 -1.58 -18.87
C GLY A 488 21.20 -0.72 -18.34
N TRP A 489 21.41 0.14 -17.32
CA TRP A 489 20.34 0.95 -16.72
C TRP A 489 19.45 1.69 -17.74
N GLY A 490 18.14 1.44 -17.69
CA GLY A 490 17.13 2.01 -18.58
C GLY A 490 17.16 1.46 -20.01
N THR A 491 17.82 0.34 -20.28
CA THR A 491 17.86 -0.27 -21.63
C THR A 491 16.85 -1.40 -21.81
N ALA A 492 16.39 -2.04 -20.73
CA ALA A 492 15.34 -3.04 -20.76
C ALA A 492 14.06 -2.53 -21.46
N ARG A 493 13.45 -3.39 -22.27
CA ARG A 493 12.23 -3.07 -23.03
C ARG A 493 11.04 -3.83 -22.47
N LEU A 494 10.42 -3.19 -21.47
CA LEU A 494 9.16 -3.63 -20.89
C LEU A 494 8.07 -3.82 -21.96
N PRO A 495 7.32 -4.94 -21.92
CA PRO A 495 6.13 -5.10 -22.75
C PRO A 495 5.08 -3.99 -22.50
N PRO A 496 4.34 -3.56 -23.53
CA PRO A 496 3.37 -2.48 -23.41
C PRO A 496 2.17 -2.91 -22.56
N VAL A 497 1.78 -2.07 -21.60
CA VAL A 497 0.54 -2.21 -20.83
C VAL A 497 -0.52 -1.38 -21.55
N GLY A 498 -1.44 -2.05 -22.27
CA GLY A 498 -2.36 -1.37 -23.18
C GLY A 498 -3.46 -0.54 -22.49
N HIS A 499 -3.71 -0.80 -21.21
CA HIS A 499 -4.61 -0.10 -20.29
C HIS A 499 -4.35 -0.63 -18.86
N PRO A 500 -4.68 0.10 -17.78
CA PRO A 500 -4.50 -0.41 -16.42
C PRO A 500 -5.24 -1.73 -16.11
N VAL A 501 -6.33 -2.07 -16.80
CA VAL A 501 -7.00 -3.40 -16.62
C VAL A 501 -6.23 -4.58 -17.25
N ASP A 502 -5.20 -4.30 -18.06
CA ASP A 502 -4.24 -5.29 -18.56
C ASP A 502 -3.20 -5.67 -17.49
N ILE A 503 -3.21 -5.01 -16.31
CA ILE A 503 -2.37 -5.30 -15.16
C ILE A 503 -2.85 -6.56 -14.43
N VAL A 504 -1.87 -7.27 -13.86
CA VAL A 504 -2.00 -8.32 -12.85
C VAL A 504 -0.81 -8.13 -11.90
N LEU A 505 -1.12 -7.89 -10.63
CA LEU A 505 -0.18 -7.59 -9.55
C LEU A 505 0.23 -8.88 -8.82
N TYR A 506 1.50 -8.97 -8.42
CA TYR A 506 2.06 -10.07 -7.64
C TYR A 506 2.86 -9.49 -6.47
N GLU A 507 2.31 -9.56 -5.26
CA GLU A 507 2.86 -8.95 -4.04
C GLU A 507 3.94 -9.82 -3.41
N LEU A 508 5.15 -9.29 -3.23
CA LEU A 508 6.34 -10.03 -2.84
C LEU A 508 7.22 -9.20 -1.88
N HIS A 509 7.76 -9.84 -0.85
CA HIS A 509 8.75 -9.26 0.05
C HIS A 509 10.18 -9.59 -0.41
N VAL A 510 11.10 -8.62 -0.30
CA VAL A 510 12.52 -8.77 -0.72
C VAL A 510 13.20 -9.92 0.02
N ARG A 511 12.89 -10.12 1.32
CA ARG A 511 13.45 -11.23 2.08
C ARG A 511 12.84 -12.58 1.70
N ASP A 512 11.51 -12.68 1.66
CA ASP A 512 10.76 -13.90 1.28
C ASP A 512 11.21 -14.47 -0.08
N PHE A 513 11.58 -13.59 -1.02
CA PHE A 513 12.05 -13.99 -2.35
C PHE A 513 13.29 -14.89 -2.32
N SER A 514 14.17 -14.78 -1.30
CA SER A 514 15.51 -15.39 -1.40
C SER A 514 16.16 -15.84 -0.09
N ALA A 515 15.65 -15.48 1.10
CA ALA A 515 16.26 -15.84 2.38
C ALA A 515 16.47 -17.34 2.58
N THR A 516 15.54 -18.15 2.05
CA THR A 516 15.54 -19.62 2.15
C THR A 516 15.77 -20.34 0.82
N ASP A 517 16.16 -19.65 -0.26
CA ASP A 517 16.48 -20.29 -1.53
C ASP A 517 17.95 -20.80 -1.55
N PRO A 518 18.21 -22.11 -1.50
CA PRO A 518 19.56 -22.65 -1.47
C PRO A 518 20.32 -22.46 -2.80
N THR A 519 19.64 -22.05 -3.88
CA THR A 519 20.29 -21.70 -5.15
C THR A 519 20.76 -20.24 -5.22
N VAL A 520 20.39 -19.41 -4.26
CA VAL A 520 20.95 -18.06 -4.07
C VAL A 520 22.19 -18.17 -3.15
N PRO A 521 23.35 -17.56 -3.50
CA PRO A 521 24.51 -17.50 -2.62
C PRO A 521 24.21 -16.77 -1.32
N ASP A 522 24.80 -17.21 -0.21
CA ASP A 522 24.52 -16.70 1.15
C ASP A 522 24.57 -15.16 1.24
N SER A 523 25.60 -14.53 0.64
CA SER A 523 25.80 -13.07 0.63
C SER A 523 24.78 -12.28 -0.20
N LEU A 524 23.85 -12.95 -0.88
CA LEU A 524 22.75 -12.35 -1.64
C LEU A 524 21.37 -12.77 -1.11
N ARG A 525 21.28 -13.68 -0.14
CA ARG A 525 19.99 -14.11 0.42
C ARG A 525 19.33 -12.99 1.19
N GLY A 526 18.08 -12.72 0.86
CA GLY A 526 17.29 -11.63 1.42
C GLY A 526 17.67 -10.23 0.93
N LYS A 527 18.40 -10.11 -0.19
CA LYS A 527 18.94 -8.85 -0.71
C LYS A 527 18.44 -8.52 -2.11
N TYR A 528 18.46 -7.23 -2.48
CA TYR A 528 18.13 -6.75 -3.83
C TYR A 528 18.90 -7.50 -4.94
N GLY A 529 20.16 -7.87 -4.66
CA GLY A 529 21.01 -8.63 -5.59
C GLY A 529 20.47 -10.00 -6.00
N ALA A 530 19.58 -10.64 -5.21
CA ALA A 530 18.99 -11.93 -5.55
C ALA A 530 18.14 -11.90 -6.83
N PHE A 531 17.44 -10.79 -7.10
CA PHE A 531 16.57 -10.65 -8.29
C PHE A 531 17.34 -10.71 -9.61
N LYS A 532 18.66 -10.46 -9.57
CA LYS A 532 19.56 -10.58 -10.72
C LYS A 532 19.81 -12.04 -11.12
N LEU A 533 19.71 -12.99 -10.19
CA LEU A 533 19.95 -14.40 -10.42
C LEU A 533 18.74 -14.98 -11.17
N HIS A 534 18.88 -15.22 -12.47
CA HIS A 534 17.78 -15.73 -13.30
C HIS A 534 17.59 -17.24 -13.13
N GLU A 535 18.65 -17.91 -12.70
CA GLU A 535 18.82 -19.33 -12.47
C GLU A 535 18.64 -19.76 -11.00
N SER A 536 18.22 -18.85 -10.11
CA SER A 536 17.69 -19.23 -8.79
C SER A 536 16.29 -19.87 -8.92
N ASN A 537 15.77 -20.48 -7.85
CA ASN A 537 14.42 -21.05 -7.88
C ASN A 537 13.38 -19.93 -7.97
N GLY A 538 13.52 -18.87 -7.15
CA GLY A 538 12.68 -17.67 -7.27
C GLY A 538 12.81 -16.99 -8.65
N GLY A 539 14.04 -16.93 -9.18
CA GLY A 539 14.34 -16.36 -10.50
C GLY A 539 13.70 -17.11 -11.68
N ARG A 540 13.64 -18.45 -11.60
CA ARG A 540 12.84 -19.30 -12.50
C ARG A 540 11.34 -19.06 -12.31
N HIS A 541 10.87 -19.17 -11.07
CA HIS A 541 9.45 -19.08 -10.74
C HIS A 541 8.80 -17.78 -11.25
N LEU A 542 9.43 -16.61 -10.99
CA LEU A 542 8.95 -15.33 -11.51
C LEU A 542 8.88 -15.31 -13.05
N SER A 543 9.78 -16.01 -13.74
CA SER A 543 9.79 -16.11 -15.20
C SER A 543 8.64 -16.99 -15.73
N GLU A 544 8.30 -18.07 -15.02
CA GLU A 544 7.13 -18.92 -15.32
C GLU A 544 5.81 -18.17 -15.10
N MET A 545 5.64 -17.51 -13.95
CA MET A 545 4.45 -16.71 -13.65
C MET A 545 4.29 -15.54 -14.63
N ARG A 546 5.42 -14.93 -15.06
CA ARG A 546 5.44 -13.89 -16.09
C ARG A 546 4.98 -14.41 -17.45
N ALA A 547 5.36 -15.63 -17.82
CA ALA A 547 4.90 -16.28 -19.04
C ALA A 547 3.40 -16.59 -18.97
N ALA A 548 2.92 -17.08 -17.82
CA ALA A 548 1.51 -17.37 -17.58
C ALA A 548 0.63 -16.10 -17.70
N GLY A 549 0.91 -15.05 -16.92
CA GLY A 549 0.17 -13.80 -17.06
C GLY A 549 0.40 -12.67 -16.06
N ILE A 550 1.23 -12.82 -15.00
CA ILE A 550 1.54 -11.66 -14.14
C ILE A 550 2.30 -10.60 -14.95
N THR A 551 2.20 -9.34 -14.54
CA THR A 551 2.81 -8.21 -15.26
C THR A 551 3.62 -7.29 -14.38
N HIS A 552 3.27 -7.19 -13.10
CA HIS A 552 3.91 -6.32 -12.12
C HIS A 552 4.26 -7.14 -10.86
N VAL A 553 5.43 -6.89 -10.28
CA VAL A 553 5.75 -7.26 -8.90
C VAL A 553 5.48 -6.04 -8.03
N HIS A 554 4.63 -6.16 -7.02
CA HIS A 554 4.46 -5.19 -5.95
C HIS A 554 5.42 -5.60 -4.84
N LEU A 555 6.48 -4.81 -4.63
CA LEU A 555 7.41 -5.02 -3.54
C LEU A 555 6.83 -4.40 -2.26
N LEU A 556 6.81 -5.19 -1.19
CA LEU A 556 6.65 -4.69 0.18
C LEU A 556 7.68 -3.57 0.50
N PRO A 557 7.48 -2.79 1.57
CA PRO A 557 8.36 -1.69 1.96
C PRO A 557 9.85 -1.96 1.72
N SER A 558 10.44 -1.06 0.93
CA SER A 558 11.84 -1.14 0.51
C SER A 558 12.50 0.25 0.41
N TYR A 559 11.85 1.25 1.02
CA TYR A 559 12.47 2.45 1.54
C TYR A 559 13.06 2.17 2.95
N ASP A 560 13.93 3.05 3.44
CA ASP A 560 14.63 3.03 4.74
C ASP A 560 13.63 3.03 5.93
N PHE A 561 13.61 1.91 6.67
CA PHE A 561 12.69 1.63 7.79
C PHE A 561 13.42 1.22 9.09
N ALA A 562 12.78 1.43 10.25
CA ALA A 562 13.47 1.41 11.55
C ALA A 562 13.76 0.03 12.16
N THR A 563 13.10 -1.03 11.68
CA THR A 563 12.83 -2.24 12.47
C THR A 563 13.61 -3.50 12.09
N VAL A 564 14.61 -3.37 11.21
CA VAL A 564 15.68 -4.37 11.03
C VAL A 564 17.03 -3.65 11.17
N PRO A 565 17.97 -4.12 12.01
CA PRO A 565 19.31 -3.53 12.08
C PRO A 565 20.01 -3.66 10.73
N GLU A 566 20.46 -2.55 10.13
CA GLU A 566 21.00 -2.60 8.76
C GLU A 566 22.32 -3.38 8.70
N ARG A 567 23.16 -3.30 9.74
CA ARG A 567 24.42 -4.07 9.85
C ARG A 567 24.19 -5.52 10.24
N GLU A 568 24.57 -6.45 9.36
CA GLU A 568 24.47 -7.90 9.59
C GLU A 568 25.08 -8.37 10.92
N ALA A 569 26.19 -7.76 11.37
CA ALA A 569 26.88 -8.12 12.60
C ALA A 569 26.10 -7.82 13.89
N ASP A 570 25.10 -6.93 13.83
CA ASP A 570 24.23 -6.58 14.96
C ASP A 570 22.94 -7.44 15.00
N ARG A 571 22.65 -8.18 13.92
CA ARG A 571 21.49 -9.06 13.76
C ARG A 571 21.67 -10.43 14.40
N LYS A 572 20.55 -11.15 14.57
CA LYS A 572 20.48 -12.52 15.11
C LYS A 572 19.34 -13.33 14.49
N ASP A 573 19.58 -13.93 13.33
CA ASP A 573 18.61 -14.86 12.74
C ASP A 573 18.53 -16.18 13.57
N PRO A 574 17.34 -16.81 13.71
CA PRO A 574 17.17 -18.04 14.50
C PRO A 574 17.63 -19.31 13.75
N ASP A 575 18.00 -20.36 14.49
CA ASP A 575 18.34 -21.67 13.89
C ASP A 575 17.08 -22.37 13.35
N LEU A 576 16.88 -22.25 12.04
CA LEU A 576 15.77 -22.88 11.32
C LEU A 576 15.86 -24.42 11.32
N GLU A 577 17.05 -25.02 11.45
CA GLU A 577 17.19 -26.47 11.63
C GLU A 577 16.82 -26.89 13.06
N GLU A 578 17.03 -26.07 14.08
CA GLU A 578 16.49 -26.32 15.43
C GLU A 578 14.96 -26.22 15.45
N MET A 579 14.39 -25.17 14.86
CA MET A 579 12.93 -24.99 14.78
C MET A 579 12.23 -26.16 14.07
N ALA A 580 12.89 -26.80 13.09
CA ALA A 580 12.39 -27.98 12.37
C ALA A 580 12.38 -29.30 13.17
N LYS A 581 12.94 -29.33 14.38
CA LYS A 581 12.98 -30.54 15.23
C LYS A 581 11.74 -30.71 16.13
N PHE A 582 10.83 -29.73 16.14
CA PHE A 582 9.65 -29.71 17.03
C PHE A 582 8.38 -30.22 16.36
N GLU A 583 7.44 -30.70 17.18
CA GLU A 583 6.13 -31.21 16.74
C GLU A 583 5.25 -30.13 16.10
N ALA A 584 4.37 -30.56 15.19
CA ALA A 584 3.50 -29.73 14.35
C ALA A 584 2.72 -28.61 15.06
N ALA A 585 2.26 -28.83 16.29
CA ALA A 585 1.51 -27.88 17.10
C ALA A 585 2.31 -27.31 18.29
N SER A 586 3.64 -27.43 18.25
CA SER A 586 4.54 -26.96 19.31
C SER A 586 4.58 -25.43 19.41
N GLN A 587 4.74 -24.91 20.63
CA GLN A 587 5.01 -23.48 20.89
C GLN A 587 6.50 -23.13 20.78
N MET A 588 7.39 -24.13 20.65
CA MET A 588 8.84 -23.92 20.67
C MET A 588 9.38 -23.08 19.50
N PRO A 589 8.92 -23.24 18.23
CA PRO A 589 9.41 -22.39 17.14
C PRO A 589 9.16 -20.90 17.40
N GLN A 590 7.93 -20.51 17.79
CA GLN A 590 7.66 -19.11 18.14
C GLN A 590 8.29 -18.66 19.47
N ALA A 591 8.76 -19.59 20.32
CA ALA A 591 9.50 -19.24 21.53
C ALA A 591 10.95 -18.89 21.21
N ILE A 592 11.62 -19.69 20.36
CA ILE A 592 12.97 -19.42 19.85
C ILE A 592 12.99 -18.08 19.10
N LEU A 593 12.01 -17.85 18.22
CA LEU A 593 11.89 -16.56 17.53
C LEU A 593 11.72 -15.39 18.51
N ALA A 594 10.95 -15.55 19.59
CA ALA A 594 10.76 -14.52 20.60
C ALA A 594 12.03 -14.18 21.41
N GLU A 595 13.10 -14.98 21.35
CA GLU A 595 14.41 -14.65 21.93
C GLU A 595 15.25 -13.73 21.03
N VAL A 596 14.92 -13.66 19.73
CA VAL A 596 15.61 -12.84 18.72
C VAL A 596 14.72 -11.77 18.07
N LYS A 597 13.45 -11.67 18.46
CA LYS A 597 12.51 -10.64 18.00
C LYS A 597 13.13 -9.24 18.07
N ASP A 598 12.80 -8.40 17.08
CA ASP A 598 13.28 -7.01 16.93
C ASP A 598 14.82 -6.93 16.73
N ARG A 599 15.45 -8.06 16.35
CA ARG A 599 16.91 -8.21 16.16
C ARG A 599 17.29 -9.23 15.08
N ASP A 600 16.37 -10.02 14.54
CA ASP A 600 16.66 -10.81 13.35
C ASP A 600 16.67 -9.89 12.11
N SER A 601 16.81 -10.49 10.93
CA SER A 601 16.82 -9.76 9.68
C SER A 601 15.42 -9.52 9.09
N TYR A 602 14.33 -9.66 9.86
CA TYR A 602 12.97 -9.71 9.33
C TYR A 602 12.01 -8.69 9.93
N ASN A 603 11.57 -7.75 9.10
CA ASN A 603 10.27 -7.08 9.22
C ASN A 603 9.66 -6.95 7.81
N TRP A 604 8.35 -6.74 7.70
CA TRP A 604 7.71 -6.24 6.47
C TRP A 604 8.12 -4.80 6.12
N GLY A 605 8.53 -3.98 7.10
CA GLY A 605 9.06 -2.63 6.88
C GLY A 605 8.02 -1.49 6.87
N TYR A 606 6.80 -1.73 7.37
CA TYR A 606 5.78 -0.70 7.59
C TYR A 606 6.11 0.21 8.80
N ASP A 607 7.38 0.63 8.91
CA ASP A 607 7.97 1.37 10.03
C ASP A 607 8.85 2.54 9.52
N PRO A 608 8.29 3.58 8.86
CA PRO A 608 9.05 4.47 7.98
C PRO A 608 9.95 5.47 8.71
N VAL A 609 11.17 5.66 8.17
CA VAL A 609 12.12 6.70 8.61
C VAL A 609 12.46 7.66 7.45
N HIS A 610 12.96 7.16 6.31
CA HIS A 610 13.28 7.99 5.14
C HIS A 610 12.60 7.48 3.87
N PHE A 611 11.43 8.04 3.54
CA PHE A 611 10.62 7.64 2.37
C PHE A 611 11.39 7.60 1.03
N SER A 612 12.42 8.43 0.87
CA SER A 612 13.17 8.63 -0.38
C SER A 612 14.50 7.87 -0.49
N THR A 613 14.87 7.07 0.51
CA THR A 613 16.13 6.29 0.51
C THR A 613 15.80 4.81 0.46
N PRO A 614 16.46 3.97 -0.36
CA PRO A 614 16.27 2.52 -0.31
C PRO A 614 16.70 1.91 1.03
N GLU A 615 16.05 0.83 1.42
CA GLU A 615 16.38 0.04 2.62
C GLU A 615 17.81 -0.53 2.57
N GLY A 616 18.60 -0.32 3.63
CA GLY A 616 20.01 -0.72 3.67
C GLY A 616 20.21 -2.17 4.12
N SER A 617 19.31 -2.74 4.91
CA SER A 617 19.40 -4.15 5.34
C SER A 617 19.32 -5.15 4.18
N TYR A 618 18.67 -4.75 3.07
CA TYR A 618 18.58 -5.46 1.80
C TYR A 618 19.75 -5.21 0.82
N ALA A 619 20.70 -4.33 1.15
CA ALA A 619 21.88 -4.04 0.33
C ALA A 619 23.09 -4.89 0.72
N SER A 620 24.08 -5.06 -0.17
CA SER A 620 25.34 -5.73 0.19
C SER A 620 26.19 -4.92 1.18
N ASP A 621 26.03 -3.60 1.16
CA ASP A 621 26.65 -2.62 2.04
C ASP A 621 25.62 -1.51 2.34
N PRO A 622 25.25 -1.24 3.61
CA PRO A 622 24.31 -0.19 3.94
C PRO A 622 24.92 1.22 3.84
N ASP A 623 26.24 1.37 3.94
CA ASP A 623 26.88 2.68 4.09
C ASP A 623 26.99 3.44 2.76
N GLY A 624 26.05 4.34 2.52
CA GLY A 624 26.09 5.28 1.40
C GLY A 624 25.50 4.73 0.08
N PRO A 625 26.25 4.67 -1.03
CA PRO A 625 25.68 4.57 -2.38
C PRO A 625 25.37 3.15 -2.89
N ALA A 626 25.72 2.09 -2.14
CA ALA A 626 25.50 0.71 -2.60
C ALA A 626 24.01 0.36 -2.70
N ARG A 627 23.21 0.71 -1.68
CA ARG A 627 21.73 0.61 -1.68
C ARG A 627 21.09 1.20 -2.95
N ILE A 628 21.56 2.36 -3.45
CA ILE A 628 21.08 2.99 -4.70
C ILE A 628 21.34 2.09 -5.92
N ARG A 629 22.59 1.62 -6.07
CA ARG A 629 23.01 0.80 -7.22
C ARG A 629 22.27 -0.54 -7.26
N GLU A 630 22.11 -1.16 -6.10
CA GLU A 630 21.50 -2.50 -5.98
C GLU A 630 19.99 -2.47 -6.15
N PHE A 631 19.29 -1.46 -5.62
CA PHE A 631 17.88 -1.24 -5.90
C PHE A 631 17.64 -1.06 -7.40
N ARG A 632 18.44 -0.21 -8.07
CA ARG A 632 18.38 -0.04 -9.53
C ARG A 632 18.67 -1.35 -10.29
N ALA A 633 19.62 -2.16 -9.81
CA ALA A 633 19.94 -3.44 -10.43
C ALA A 633 18.81 -4.48 -10.26
N MET A 634 18.06 -4.44 -9.15
CA MET A 634 16.82 -5.21 -8.97
C MET A 634 15.75 -4.77 -9.98
N VAL A 635 15.50 -3.46 -10.10
CA VAL A 635 14.50 -2.93 -11.05
C VAL A 635 14.85 -3.30 -12.48
N GLU A 636 16.10 -3.09 -12.92
CA GLU A 636 16.54 -3.47 -14.27
C GLU A 636 16.42 -4.99 -14.51
N ALA A 637 16.72 -5.83 -13.50
CA ALA A 637 16.57 -7.28 -13.62
C ALA A 637 15.10 -7.75 -13.74
N LEU A 638 14.17 -7.09 -13.04
CA LEU A 638 12.73 -7.31 -13.19
C LEU A 638 12.24 -6.79 -14.55
N HIS A 639 12.67 -5.60 -14.97
CA HIS A 639 12.36 -5.02 -16.28
C HIS A 639 12.88 -5.89 -17.44
N ALA A 640 14.07 -6.48 -17.30
CA ALA A 640 14.65 -7.41 -18.27
C ALA A 640 13.88 -8.75 -18.37
N LYS A 641 13.28 -9.21 -17.27
CA LYS A 641 12.26 -10.29 -17.28
C LYS A 641 10.92 -9.84 -17.88
N GLY A 642 10.75 -8.55 -18.18
CA GLY A 642 9.50 -7.97 -18.67
C GLY A 642 8.43 -7.81 -17.58
N LEU A 643 8.84 -7.82 -16.30
CA LEU A 643 8.02 -7.50 -15.13
C LEU A 643 8.21 -6.02 -14.79
N ARG A 644 7.11 -5.34 -14.48
CA ARG A 644 7.10 -3.98 -13.93
C ARG A 644 7.23 -4.01 -12.40
N VAL A 645 7.68 -2.91 -11.79
CA VAL A 645 7.90 -2.81 -10.34
C VAL A 645 6.96 -1.77 -9.73
N VAL A 646 6.08 -2.21 -8.84
CA VAL A 646 5.29 -1.36 -7.94
C VAL A 646 5.97 -1.33 -6.58
N LEU A 647 6.03 -0.17 -5.92
CA LEU A 647 6.45 -0.08 -4.53
C LEU A 647 5.26 0.12 -3.59
N ASP A 648 5.32 -0.51 -2.43
CA ASP A 648 4.55 -0.10 -1.26
C ASP A 648 5.09 1.23 -0.71
N VAL A 649 4.20 2.17 -0.40
CA VAL A 649 4.57 3.51 0.08
C VAL A 649 3.68 3.97 1.23
N VAL A 650 4.31 4.26 2.36
CA VAL A 650 3.68 4.33 3.68
C VAL A 650 3.70 5.77 4.23
N TYR A 651 3.09 6.69 3.48
CA TYR A 651 3.04 8.12 3.87
C TYR A 651 2.00 8.46 4.94
N ASN A 652 1.26 7.47 5.46
CA ASN A 652 0.18 7.71 6.42
C ASN A 652 0.69 7.86 7.87
N HIS A 653 1.92 7.43 8.16
CA HIS A 653 2.58 7.60 9.46
C HIS A 653 4.12 7.65 9.34
N THR A 654 4.82 7.88 10.46
CA THR A 654 6.24 7.51 10.65
C THR A 654 6.38 6.57 11.85
N TYR A 655 7.47 5.80 11.91
CA TYR A 655 7.73 4.89 13.03
C TYR A 655 7.70 5.65 14.37
N GLU A 656 8.47 6.73 14.46
CA GLU A 656 8.69 7.51 15.68
C GLU A 656 8.40 9.01 15.51
N SER A 657 8.23 9.71 16.63
CA SER A 657 8.08 11.17 16.72
C SER A 657 8.79 11.73 17.97
N GLY A 658 8.61 13.02 18.27
CA GLY A 658 9.24 13.67 19.41
C GLY A 658 10.74 13.98 19.23
N PRO A 659 11.39 14.55 20.27
CA PRO A 659 12.75 15.09 20.14
C PRO A 659 13.85 14.04 20.36
N THR A 660 13.55 12.91 21.00
CA THR A 660 14.54 11.99 21.60
C THR A 660 14.84 10.73 20.80
N SER A 661 13.89 10.16 20.06
CA SER A 661 14.10 8.90 19.33
C SER A 661 15.02 9.11 18.14
N GLN A 662 15.94 8.17 17.86
CA GLN A 662 16.85 8.32 16.72
C GLN A 662 16.09 8.35 15.38
N TYR A 663 15.06 7.50 15.26
CA TYR A 663 14.18 7.38 14.09
C TYR A 663 13.15 8.51 13.95
N SER A 664 13.04 9.42 14.92
CA SER A 664 12.26 10.65 14.74
C SER A 664 13.08 11.63 13.89
N VAL A 665 12.64 11.84 12.65
CA VAL A 665 13.24 12.82 11.72
C VAL A 665 12.34 14.05 11.60
N LEU A 666 11.12 13.86 11.11
CA LEU A 666 10.20 14.95 10.76
C LEU A 666 9.82 15.86 11.95
N ASP A 667 9.56 15.28 13.12
CA ASP A 667 9.12 16.03 14.30
C ASP A 667 10.28 16.78 14.98
N LYS A 668 11.54 16.32 14.81
CA LYS A 668 12.71 17.13 15.20
C LYS A 668 12.92 18.34 14.29
N VAL A 669 12.62 18.19 13.00
CA VAL A 669 12.83 19.24 11.99
C VAL A 669 11.79 20.35 12.09
N VAL A 670 10.49 20.00 12.22
CA VAL A 670 9.42 20.98 12.54
C VAL A 670 8.45 20.40 13.58
N PRO A 671 8.73 20.60 14.89
CA PRO A 671 7.91 20.07 15.98
C PRO A 671 6.41 20.36 15.87
N GLY A 672 5.61 19.30 15.83
CA GLY A 672 4.15 19.35 15.80
C GLY A 672 3.52 19.77 14.47
N TYR A 673 4.28 19.80 13.37
CA TYR A 673 3.78 20.14 12.02
C TYR A 673 3.51 18.92 11.13
N TYR A 674 4.46 17.99 11.02
CA TYR A 674 4.34 16.87 10.09
C TYR A 674 3.31 15.82 10.54
N HIS A 675 3.12 15.70 11.85
CA HIS A 675 2.20 14.74 12.46
C HIS A 675 0.82 15.32 12.71
N ARG A 676 -0.21 14.48 12.54
CA ARG A 676 -1.60 14.84 12.79
C ARG A 676 -1.90 14.74 14.28
N ARG A 677 -2.56 15.76 14.83
CA ARG A 677 -2.75 15.94 16.27
C ARG A 677 -4.22 16.02 16.67
N ASP A 678 -4.53 15.61 17.90
CA ASP A 678 -5.87 15.69 18.49
C ASP A 678 -6.24 17.14 18.91
N GLU A 679 -7.42 17.31 19.53
CA GLU A 679 -7.86 18.62 20.06
C GLU A 679 -7.01 19.12 21.24
N ASP A 680 -6.19 18.28 21.88
CA ASP A 680 -5.28 18.68 22.98
C ASP A 680 -3.80 18.70 22.57
N GLY A 681 -3.48 18.44 21.30
CA GLY A 681 -2.14 18.53 20.75
C GLY A 681 -1.25 17.29 20.90
N HIS A 682 -1.79 16.13 21.26
CA HIS A 682 -1.06 14.86 21.19
C HIS A 682 -1.00 14.35 19.74
N VAL A 683 0.05 13.62 19.38
CA VAL A 683 0.13 12.92 18.08
C VAL A 683 -0.92 11.79 18.05
N LEU A 684 -1.65 11.69 16.95
CA LEU A 684 -2.61 10.61 16.72
C LEU A 684 -1.90 9.36 16.17
N ALA A 685 -2.31 8.19 16.63
CA ALA A 685 -1.76 6.90 16.22
C ALA A 685 -2.87 5.91 15.87
N SER A 686 -3.77 6.30 14.97
CA SER A 686 -4.90 5.44 14.56
C SER A 686 -4.52 4.42 13.50
N THR A 687 -3.42 4.64 12.76
CA THR A 687 -2.88 3.74 11.74
C THR A 687 -2.21 2.53 12.39
N CYS A 688 -1.14 2.80 13.13
CA CYS A 688 -0.40 1.91 14.03
C CYS A 688 0.60 2.74 14.85
N CYS A 689 1.35 3.61 14.14
CA CYS A 689 2.40 4.48 14.64
C CYS A 689 2.01 5.96 14.45
N ASN A 690 2.97 6.87 14.29
CA ASN A 690 2.73 8.31 14.39
C ASN A 690 2.08 8.90 13.12
N ASN A 691 0.76 9.13 13.11
CA ASN A 691 0.00 9.54 11.91
C ASN A 691 0.54 10.85 11.30
N VAL A 692 0.69 10.88 9.98
CA VAL A 692 1.20 12.01 9.18
C VAL A 692 0.06 12.88 8.63
N ALA A 693 0.21 14.20 8.74
CA ALA A 693 -0.80 15.19 8.40
C ALA A 693 -0.78 15.59 6.92
N CYS A 694 -1.20 14.68 6.03
CA CYS A 694 -1.29 14.91 4.57
C CYS A 694 -2.14 16.13 4.15
N GLU A 695 -2.99 16.65 5.05
CA GLU A 695 -3.69 17.93 4.90
C GLU A 695 -2.74 19.14 4.75
N ASN A 696 -1.60 19.13 5.45
CA ASN A 696 -0.63 20.22 5.53
C ASN A 696 0.25 20.31 4.27
N ARG A 697 0.51 21.52 3.77
CA ARG A 697 1.05 21.75 2.42
C ARG A 697 2.46 21.20 2.19
N MET A 698 3.37 21.29 3.16
CA MET A 698 4.73 20.75 3.02
C MET A 698 4.78 19.22 3.20
N VAL A 699 3.77 18.63 3.86
CA VAL A 699 3.59 17.17 3.92
C VAL A 699 3.10 16.65 2.58
N ALA A 700 2.06 17.27 2.01
CA ALA A 700 1.60 16.96 0.66
C ALA A 700 2.72 17.12 -0.38
N ARG A 701 3.53 18.19 -0.26
CA ARG A 701 4.72 18.39 -1.10
C ARG A 701 5.76 17.28 -0.94
N LEU A 702 6.10 16.87 0.29
CA LEU A 702 7.08 15.80 0.53
C LEU A 702 6.67 14.50 -0.19
N ILE A 703 5.39 14.12 -0.07
CA ILE A 703 4.80 12.96 -0.77
C ILE A 703 4.87 13.13 -2.30
N GLU A 704 4.51 14.31 -2.81
CA GLU A 704 4.57 14.59 -4.24
C GLU A 704 6.01 14.54 -4.81
N ASP A 705 6.99 15.15 -4.13
CA ASP A 705 8.38 15.22 -4.58
C ASP A 705 9.11 13.87 -4.41
N ASP A 706 8.72 13.05 -3.43
CA ASP A 706 9.22 11.67 -3.27
C ASP A 706 8.71 10.72 -4.37
N LEU A 707 7.42 10.77 -4.69
CA LEU A 707 6.86 9.93 -5.76
C LEU A 707 7.40 10.31 -7.14
N MET A 708 7.67 11.60 -7.38
CA MET A 708 8.47 12.01 -8.55
C MET A 708 9.90 11.48 -8.52
N HIS A 709 10.51 11.37 -7.33
CA HIS A 709 11.87 10.88 -7.17
C HIS A 709 11.96 9.38 -7.50
N TRP A 710 11.11 8.53 -6.92
CA TRP A 710 11.04 7.10 -7.22
C TRP A 710 10.76 6.81 -8.70
N ALA A 711 9.74 7.47 -9.28
CA ALA A 711 9.38 7.26 -10.68
C ALA A 711 10.51 7.63 -11.65
N ARG A 712 11.21 8.77 -11.44
CA ARG A 712 12.29 9.22 -12.34
C ARG A 712 13.61 8.48 -12.12
N ASN A 713 14.05 8.39 -10.87
CA ASN A 713 15.42 8.01 -10.51
C ASN A 713 15.60 6.51 -10.26
N TYR A 714 14.51 5.81 -9.95
CA TYR A 714 14.49 4.36 -9.76
C TYR A 714 13.58 3.64 -10.77
N LYS A 715 12.97 4.36 -11.73
CA LYS A 715 12.14 3.80 -12.82
C LYS A 715 11.00 2.88 -12.36
N VAL A 716 10.46 3.19 -11.19
CA VAL A 716 9.30 2.52 -10.60
C VAL A 716 8.07 2.70 -11.50
N ASP A 717 7.32 1.61 -11.70
CA ASP A 717 6.16 1.53 -12.60
C ASP A 717 4.81 1.78 -11.91
N GLY A 718 4.78 1.94 -10.59
CA GLY A 718 3.55 2.24 -9.87
C GLY A 718 3.70 2.22 -8.35
N PHE A 719 2.62 2.56 -7.66
CA PHE A 719 2.64 2.74 -6.20
C PHE A 719 1.37 2.17 -5.56
N ARG A 720 1.56 1.35 -4.50
CA ARG A 720 0.51 0.94 -3.55
C ARG A 720 0.60 1.84 -2.33
N PHE A 721 -0.40 2.69 -2.12
CA PHE A 721 -0.50 3.51 -0.92
C PHE A 721 -1.07 2.69 0.24
N ASP A 722 -0.22 2.47 1.25
CA ASP A 722 -0.63 1.95 2.55
C ASP A 722 -1.56 2.94 3.27
N ILE A 723 -2.64 2.41 3.85
CA ILE A 723 -3.72 3.16 4.52
C ILE A 723 -4.02 4.49 3.79
N MET A 724 -4.25 4.39 2.47
CA MET A 724 -4.49 5.53 1.57
C MET A 724 -5.65 6.42 2.06
N GLY A 725 -6.63 5.83 2.76
CA GLY A 725 -7.73 6.55 3.42
C GLY A 725 -7.31 7.58 4.48
N HIS A 726 -6.06 7.60 4.93
CA HIS A 726 -5.50 8.64 5.82
C HIS A 726 -4.76 9.76 5.08
N LEU A 727 -4.66 9.66 3.75
CA LEU A 727 -4.14 10.71 2.87
C LEU A 727 -5.29 11.55 2.30
N MET A 728 -4.98 12.74 1.79
CA MET A 728 -5.96 13.63 1.17
C MET A 728 -6.23 13.24 -0.30
N LYS A 729 -7.50 13.21 -0.72
CA LYS A 729 -7.88 13.00 -2.14
C LYS A 729 -7.18 13.99 -3.07
N LYS A 730 -7.03 15.25 -2.64
CA LYS A 730 -6.36 16.32 -3.40
C LYS A 730 -4.93 15.91 -3.80
N THR A 731 -4.18 15.34 -2.84
CA THR A 731 -2.77 14.98 -2.99
C THR A 731 -2.64 13.72 -3.84
N VAL A 732 -3.35 12.63 -3.50
CA VAL A 732 -3.30 11.36 -4.23
C VAL A 732 -3.72 11.54 -5.70
N HIS A 733 -4.79 12.30 -5.96
CA HIS A 733 -5.21 12.58 -7.35
C HIS A 733 -4.27 13.55 -8.08
N GLY A 734 -3.71 14.55 -7.38
CA GLY A 734 -2.71 15.47 -7.93
C GLY A 734 -1.42 14.75 -8.35
N VAL A 735 -0.92 13.84 -7.50
CA VAL A 735 0.17 12.91 -7.85
C VAL A 735 -0.19 12.09 -9.07
N ALA A 736 -1.39 11.48 -9.11
CA ALA A 736 -1.82 10.67 -10.25
C ALA A 736 -1.88 11.48 -11.56
N GLN A 737 -2.19 12.76 -11.52
CA GLN A 737 -2.05 13.67 -12.67
C GLN A 737 -0.56 13.91 -13.00
N ARG A 738 0.24 14.41 -12.05
CA ARG A 738 1.69 14.69 -12.22
C ARG A 738 2.50 13.50 -12.75
N LEU A 739 2.19 12.28 -12.31
CA LEU A 739 2.86 11.05 -12.76
C LEU A 739 2.46 10.67 -14.20
N ARG A 740 1.18 10.84 -14.60
CA ARG A 740 0.75 10.59 -15.99
C ARG A 740 1.36 11.57 -16.99
N ASP A 741 1.74 12.77 -16.53
CA ASP A 741 2.42 13.78 -17.35
C ASP A 741 3.92 13.51 -17.57
N LEU A 742 4.51 12.47 -16.96
CA LEU A 742 5.91 12.08 -17.20
C LEU A 742 6.09 11.45 -18.59
N THR A 743 7.22 11.73 -19.25
CA THR A 743 7.49 11.25 -20.61
C THR A 743 8.93 10.76 -20.79
N GLU A 744 9.16 9.73 -21.60
CA GLU A 744 10.51 9.16 -21.82
C GLU A 744 11.54 10.22 -22.24
N ALA A 745 11.12 11.19 -23.07
CA ALA A 745 11.98 12.23 -23.62
C ALA A 745 12.37 13.35 -22.63
N ARG A 746 11.66 13.51 -21.50
CA ARG A 746 11.92 14.54 -20.48
C ARG A 746 12.33 13.96 -19.13
N ASP A 747 11.74 12.83 -18.76
CA ASP A 747 11.82 12.23 -17.42
C ASP A 747 12.44 10.82 -17.45
N GLY A 748 12.73 10.27 -18.63
CA GLY A 748 13.28 8.92 -18.79
C GLY A 748 12.32 7.77 -18.47
N VAL A 749 11.01 8.05 -18.30
CA VAL A 749 9.92 7.08 -18.05
C VAL A 749 8.62 7.54 -18.72
N ASP A 750 7.80 6.60 -19.21
CA ASP A 750 6.47 6.90 -19.77
C ASP A 750 5.39 6.81 -18.69
N GLY A 751 5.02 7.98 -18.16
CA GLY A 751 4.06 8.20 -17.08
C GLY A 751 2.69 7.59 -17.31
N ARG A 752 2.30 7.38 -18.57
CA ARG A 752 0.99 6.82 -18.95
C ARG A 752 0.84 5.33 -18.61
N ASN A 753 1.95 4.64 -18.33
CA ASN A 753 1.95 3.25 -17.87
C ASN A 753 1.96 3.14 -16.34
N LEU A 754 2.10 4.27 -15.60
CA LEU A 754 2.18 4.26 -14.15
C LEU A 754 0.81 3.97 -13.53
N TYR A 755 0.73 2.98 -12.66
CA TYR A 755 -0.50 2.61 -11.96
C TYR A 755 -0.43 2.92 -10.47
N LEU A 756 -1.48 3.57 -9.96
CA LEU A 756 -1.60 3.96 -8.56
C LEU A 756 -2.85 3.29 -7.98
N TYR A 757 -2.68 2.65 -6.82
CA TYR A 757 -3.77 2.07 -6.04
C TYR A 757 -3.43 2.12 -4.56
N GLY A 758 -4.33 1.67 -3.70
CA GLY A 758 -4.03 1.54 -2.27
C GLY A 758 -5.24 1.17 -1.43
N GLU A 759 -5.10 1.43 -0.14
CA GLU A 759 -6.08 1.06 0.88
C GLU A 759 -7.05 2.19 1.21
N GLY A 760 -8.16 2.27 0.48
CA GLY A 760 -9.17 3.31 0.66
C GLY A 760 -10.06 3.13 1.92
N TRP A 761 -9.58 2.55 3.02
CA TRP A 761 -10.34 2.31 4.24
C TRP A 761 -10.72 3.63 4.95
N ASP A 762 -11.97 3.80 5.43
CA ASP A 762 -12.42 5.03 6.13
C ASP A 762 -12.52 4.77 7.65
N PHE A 763 -11.45 5.06 8.39
CA PHE A 763 -11.38 4.84 9.85
C PHE A 763 -10.57 5.92 10.60
N GLY A 764 -10.47 5.80 11.93
CA GLY A 764 -9.73 6.73 12.78
C GLY A 764 -10.31 8.16 12.82
N GLU A 765 -9.44 9.15 12.84
CA GLU A 765 -9.78 10.58 12.85
C GLU A 765 -10.26 11.11 11.49
N MET A 766 -10.15 10.32 10.42
CA MET A 766 -10.39 10.72 9.04
C MET A 766 -11.85 10.51 8.61
N VAL A 767 -12.51 9.55 9.27
CA VAL A 767 -13.89 9.08 9.04
C VAL A 767 -14.83 10.19 8.57
N HIS A 768 -15.49 9.94 7.44
CA HIS A 768 -16.50 10.80 6.84
C HIS A 768 -15.99 12.23 6.55
N ASN A 769 -14.76 12.34 6.04
CA ASN A 769 -14.10 13.60 5.67
C ASN A 769 -13.81 14.56 6.84
N ARG A 770 -13.71 14.06 8.09
CA ARG A 770 -13.58 14.92 9.29
C ARG A 770 -12.36 15.86 9.23
N ARG A 771 -11.25 15.43 8.63
CA ARG A 771 -10.03 16.24 8.42
C ARG A 771 -9.96 16.94 7.06
N GLY A 772 -11.03 16.90 6.27
CA GLY A 772 -11.03 17.21 4.84
C GLY A 772 -11.24 15.95 4.00
N VAL A 773 -11.38 16.11 2.68
CA VAL A 773 -11.73 14.99 1.78
C VAL A 773 -10.57 14.01 1.64
N ASN A 774 -10.70 12.85 2.29
CA ASN A 774 -9.69 11.80 2.34
C ASN A 774 -9.76 10.84 1.13
N ALA A 775 -8.68 10.12 0.84
CA ALA A 775 -8.59 9.21 -0.30
C ALA A 775 -9.17 7.81 0.02
N CYS A 776 -10.35 7.77 0.64
CA CYS A 776 -11.09 6.52 0.87
C CYS A 776 -11.89 6.09 -0.38
N MET A 777 -12.31 4.82 -0.44
CA MET A 777 -12.90 4.18 -1.64
C MET A 777 -14.04 5.00 -2.26
N GLY A 778 -15.04 5.39 -1.45
CA GLY A 778 -16.20 6.16 -1.92
C GLY A 778 -15.86 7.58 -2.38
N ASN A 779 -14.73 8.13 -1.95
CA ASN A 779 -14.23 9.42 -2.42
C ASN A 779 -13.41 9.29 -3.72
N LEU A 780 -12.82 8.13 -4.02
CA LEU A 780 -11.92 7.95 -5.18
C LEU A 780 -12.64 7.66 -6.50
N VAL A 781 -13.96 7.49 -6.49
CA VAL A 781 -14.83 7.40 -7.68
C VAL A 781 -14.45 8.43 -8.74
N GLY A 782 -14.12 7.98 -9.95
CA GLY A 782 -13.81 8.83 -11.11
C GLY A 782 -12.42 9.46 -11.11
N THR A 783 -11.50 9.04 -10.24
CA THR A 783 -10.11 9.51 -10.21
C THR A 783 -9.17 8.70 -11.10
N GLY A 784 -9.55 7.46 -11.41
CA GLY A 784 -8.71 6.45 -12.05
C GLY A 784 -7.67 5.79 -11.12
N VAL A 785 -7.72 6.04 -9.81
CA VAL A 785 -6.84 5.42 -8.80
C VAL A 785 -7.50 4.16 -8.24
N GLY A 786 -6.75 3.07 -8.15
CA GLY A 786 -7.24 1.78 -7.63
C GLY A 786 -7.52 1.79 -6.13
N SER A 787 -8.45 0.94 -5.69
CA SER A 787 -8.61 0.57 -4.28
C SER A 787 -8.84 -0.92 -4.11
N PHE A 788 -8.27 -1.50 -3.05
CA PHE A 788 -8.45 -2.91 -2.71
C PHE A 788 -9.93 -3.27 -2.48
N ASN A 789 -10.41 -4.31 -3.15
CA ASN A 789 -11.81 -4.75 -3.14
C ASN A 789 -12.07 -5.78 -2.04
N ASP A 790 -12.17 -5.31 -0.80
CA ASP A 790 -12.56 -6.12 0.36
C ASP A 790 -13.91 -6.83 0.17
N ARG A 791 -14.85 -6.26 -0.59
CA ARG A 791 -16.14 -6.92 -0.89
C ARG A 791 -15.97 -8.24 -1.65
N LEU A 792 -15.02 -8.34 -2.58
CA LEU A 792 -14.73 -9.60 -3.30
C LEU A 792 -14.15 -10.64 -2.35
N ARG A 793 -13.11 -10.25 -1.58
CA ARG A 793 -12.48 -11.06 -0.54
C ARG A 793 -13.53 -11.64 0.41
N ASP A 794 -14.38 -10.79 0.97
CA ASP A 794 -15.35 -11.17 2.01
C ASP A 794 -16.57 -11.91 1.46
N GLN A 795 -16.96 -11.72 0.19
CA GLN A 795 -18.01 -12.53 -0.43
C GLN A 795 -17.51 -13.95 -0.72
N ALA A 796 -16.26 -14.09 -1.19
CA ALA A 796 -15.64 -15.39 -1.45
C ALA A 796 -15.36 -16.15 -0.14
N LEU A 797 -14.72 -15.50 0.83
CA LEU A 797 -14.22 -16.12 2.06
C LEU A 797 -15.23 -16.15 3.22
N GLY A 798 -16.11 -15.17 3.33
CA GLY A 798 -17.06 -15.03 4.45
C GLY A 798 -16.43 -14.47 5.72
N GLY A 799 -17.24 -13.72 6.48
CA GLY A 799 -16.76 -12.92 7.59
C GLY A 799 -15.84 -11.79 7.11
N GLY A 800 -14.76 -11.55 7.84
CA GLY A 800 -13.68 -10.63 7.46
C GLY A 800 -12.51 -10.68 8.45
N PRO A 801 -11.49 -9.82 8.33
CA PRO A 801 -10.30 -9.77 9.20
C PRO A 801 -10.57 -9.77 10.72
N PHE A 802 -11.72 -9.26 11.14
CA PHE A 802 -12.09 -9.07 12.54
C PHE A 802 -13.31 -9.92 12.99
N SER A 803 -13.76 -10.87 12.17
CA SER A 803 -14.87 -11.79 12.48
C SER A 803 -14.37 -13.06 13.19
N ASP A 804 -15.25 -14.02 13.49
CA ASP A 804 -14.76 -15.37 13.82
C ASP A 804 -14.10 -15.95 12.55
N PRO A 805 -12.87 -16.50 12.62
CA PRO A 805 -12.16 -16.99 11.45
C PRO A 805 -12.94 -18.10 10.72
N ARG A 806 -13.82 -18.83 11.43
CA ARG A 806 -14.60 -19.96 10.93
C ARG A 806 -15.87 -19.57 10.18
N GLU A 807 -16.23 -18.28 10.10
CA GLU A 807 -17.39 -17.84 9.31
C GLU A 807 -17.19 -18.18 7.82
N GLN A 808 -18.16 -18.87 7.20
CA GLN A 808 -18.02 -19.38 5.82
C GLN A 808 -18.63 -18.45 4.77
N GLY A 809 -17.94 -18.33 3.64
CA GLY A 809 -18.39 -17.59 2.46
C GLY A 809 -18.75 -18.48 1.28
N LEU A 810 -19.00 -17.83 0.13
CA LEU A 810 -19.40 -18.44 -1.13
C LEU A 810 -18.49 -19.61 -1.54
N ALA A 811 -17.18 -19.44 -1.43
CA ALA A 811 -16.18 -20.40 -1.91
C ALA A 811 -15.59 -21.28 -0.80
N THR A 812 -16.04 -21.15 0.46
CA THR A 812 -15.46 -21.88 1.61
C THR A 812 -16.41 -22.90 2.25
N GLY A 813 -17.45 -23.31 1.52
CA GLY A 813 -18.33 -24.40 1.90
C GLY A 813 -19.64 -24.02 2.59
N LEU A 814 -20.05 -22.75 2.62
CA LEU A 814 -21.39 -22.38 3.12
C LEU A 814 -22.49 -23.18 2.39
N LEU A 815 -23.48 -23.69 3.13
CA LEU A 815 -24.61 -24.53 2.69
C LEU A 815 -24.25 -25.97 2.23
N PHE A 816 -23.08 -26.20 1.63
CA PHE A 816 -22.71 -27.49 1.03
C PHE A 816 -21.72 -28.32 1.88
N PHE A 817 -20.87 -27.63 2.65
CA PHE A 817 -19.85 -28.19 3.53
C PHE A 817 -19.83 -27.37 4.84
N ASP A 818 -20.99 -27.24 5.49
CA ASP A 818 -21.14 -26.42 6.70
C ASP A 818 -20.24 -26.93 7.84
N ASN A 819 -19.41 -26.05 8.42
CA ASN A 819 -18.58 -26.38 9.57
C ASN A 819 -19.36 -26.27 10.92
N PRO A 820 -18.86 -26.84 12.03
CA PRO A 820 -19.60 -26.84 13.30
C PRO A 820 -19.90 -25.47 13.92
N HIS A 821 -19.14 -24.42 13.61
CA HIS A 821 -19.45 -23.05 14.03
C HIS A 821 -20.64 -22.52 13.21
N THR A 822 -20.54 -22.57 11.88
CA THR A 822 -21.60 -22.19 10.94
C THR A 822 -22.93 -22.89 11.26
N GLN A 823 -22.90 -24.21 11.51
CA GLN A 823 -24.09 -24.99 11.90
C GLN A 823 -24.71 -24.56 13.23
N LYS A 824 -23.89 -24.19 14.23
CA LYS A 824 -24.36 -23.81 15.57
C LYS A 824 -25.07 -22.45 15.59
N HIS A 825 -24.68 -21.54 14.71
CA HIS A 825 -25.12 -20.15 14.73
C HIS A 825 -26.20 -19.80 13.69
N THR A 826 -26.61 -20.73 12.81
CA THR A 826 -27.56 -20.47 11.72
C THR A 826 -28.47 -21.67 11.43
N THR A 827 -29.68 -21.45 10.90
CA THR A 827 -30.47 -22.51 10.25
C THR A 827 -30.03 -22.71 8.80
N ARG A 828 -30.41 -23.84 8.17
CA ARG A 828 -30.15 -24.07 6.73
C ARG A 828 -30.75 -22.95 5.86
N SER A 829 -31.92 -22.44 6.23
CA SER A 829 -32.60 -21.34 5.53
C SER A 829 -31.78 -20.04 5.58
N ASP A 830 -31.23 -19.71 6.75
CA ASP A 830 -30.38 -18.52 6.91
C ASP A 830 -29.10 -18.61 6.07
N ARG A 831 -28.52 -19.80 5.96
CA ARG A 831 -27.33 -20.06 5.13
C ARG A 831 -27.61 -20.00 3.64
N GLU A 832 -28.75 -20.53 3.20
CA GLU A 832 -29.19 -20.46 1.82
C GLU A 832 -29.48 -18.99 1.43
N ALA A 833 -30.17 -18.24 2.29
CA ALA A 833 -30.38 -16.80 2.09
C ALA A 833 -29.09 -15.97 2.18
N ALA A 834 -28.11 -16.36 3.01
CA ALA A 834 -26.79 -15.71 3.06
C ALA A 834 -25.97 -16.00 1.79
N LEU A 835 -25.95 -17.25 1.33
CA LEU A 835 -25.27 -17.67 0.11
C LEU A 835 -25.80 -16.92 -1.11
N LEU A 836 -27.12 -16.79 -1.26
CA LEU A 836 -27.74 -16.05 -2.38
C LEU A 836 -27.39 -14.55 -2.34
N ARG A 837 -27.30 -13.93 -1.15
CA ARG A 837 -26.80 -12.54 -1.01
C ARG A 837 -25.30 -12.41 -1.31
N MET A 838 -24.49 -13.40 -0.95
CA MET A 838 -23.06 -13.45 -1.31
C MET A 838 -22.86 -13.65 -2.82
N MET A 839 -23.74 -14.43 -3.47
CA MET A 839 -23.77 -14.54 -4.93
C MET A 839 -24.04 -13.19 -5.58
N ASP A 840 -25.04 -12.44 -5.10
CA ASP A 840 -25.33 -11.10 -5.63
C ASP A 840 -24.18 -10.11 -5.41
N GLY A 841 -23.55 -10.11 -4.24
CA GLY A 841 -22.35 -9.32 -3.99
C GLY A 841 -21.16 -9.72 -4.88
N MET A 842 -20.99 -11.02 -5.14
CA MET A 842 -19.95 -11.52 -6.03
C MET A 842 -20.22 -11.16 -7.50
N LYS A 843 -21.48 -11.15 -7.97
CA LYS A 843 -21.84 -10.67 -9.32
C LYS A 843 -21.36 -9.23 -9.53
N PHE A 844 -21.60 -8.32 -8.57
CA PHE A 844 -21.09 -6.95 -8.64
C PHE A 844 -19.56 -6.90 -8.65
N CYS A 845 -18.88 -7.71 -7.83
CA CYS A 845 -17.41 -7.74 -7.78
C CYS A 845 -16.78 -8.28 -9.08
N LEU A 846 -17.36 -9.34 -9.67
CA LEU A 846 -16.97 -9.88 -10.97
C LEU A 846 -17.16 -8.86 -12.11
N ALA A 847 -18.17 -7.99 -12.00
CA ALA A 847 -18.40 -6.84 -12.88
C ALA A 847 -17.59 -5.57 -12.50
N GLY A 848 -16.61 -5.68 -11.60
CA GLY A 848 -15.67 -4.59 -11.29
C GLY A 848 -16.15 -3.58 -10.24
N SER A 849 -17.14 -3.94 -9.41
CA SER A 849 -17.72 -3.11 -8.34
C SER A 849 -18.24 -1.74 -8.80
N LEU A 850 -18.73 -1.70 -10.04
CA LEU A 850 -19.18 -0.50 -10.76
C LEU A 850 -20.51 0.05 -10.23
N LEU A 851 -20.51 1.34 -9.88
CA LEU A 851 -21.72 2.07 -9.50
C LEU A 851 -22.87 2.00 -10.54
N PRO A 852 -22.64 2.16 -11.85
CA PRO A 852 -23.72 2.08 -12.85
C PRO A 852 -24.09 0.66 -13.29
N PHE A 853 -23.55 -0.39 -12.67
CA PHE A 853 -23.90 -1.77 -12.99
C PHE A 853 -25.16 -2.23 -12.22
N GLU A 854 -25.90 -3.19 -12.79
CA GLU A 854 -27.15 -3.71 -12.23
C GLU A 854 -27.15 -5.24 -12.24
N VAL A 855 -27.74 -5.83 -11.20
CA VAL A 855 -27.74 -7.28 -10.95
C VAL A 855 -29.16 -7.73 -10.63
N THR A 856 -29.68 -8.72 -11.34
CA THR A 856 -30.87 -9.47 -10.89
C THR A 856 -30.51 -10.27 -9.64
N SER A 857 -31.26 -10.08 -8.56
CA SER A 857 -31.00 -10.78 -7.30
C SER A 857 -31.29 -12.28 -7.40
N SER A 858 -30.32 -13.09 -7.00
CA SER A 858 -30.49 -14.55 -6.82
C SER A 858 -31.42 -14.88 -5.64
N ALA A 859 -31.76 -13.91 -4.77
CA ALA A 859 -32.67 -14.12 -3.64
C ALA A 859 -34.12 -13.67 -3.91
N THR A 860 -34.35 -12.57 -4.66
CA THR A 860 -35.71 -12.03 -4.89
C THR A 860 -36.12 -11.90 -6.36
N GLY A 861 -35.19 -12.05 -7.32
CA GLY A 861 -35.44 -11.76 -8.73
C GLY A 861 -35.56 -10.26 -9.07
N GLU A 862 -35.43 -9.36 -8.08
CA GLU A 862 -35.50 -7.91 -8.29
C GLU A 862 -34.18 -7.36 -8.84
N VAL A 863 -34.22 -6.17 -9.46
CA VAL A 863 -33.02 -5.49 -9.97
C VAL A 863 -32.35 -4.69 -8.85
N LEU A 864 -31.17 -5.15 -8.42
CA LEU A 864 -30.26 -4.45 -7.53
C LEU A 864 -29.39 -3.48 -8.33
N ARG A 865 -29.24 -2.24 -7.84
CA ARG A 865 -28.39 -1.21 -8.47
C ARG A 865 -27.10 -1.01 -7.68
N GLY A 866 -25.95 -0.93 -8.37
CA GLY A 866 -24.65 -0.72 -7.70
C GLY A 866 -24.60 0.53 -6.81
N GLN A 867 -25.28 1.60 -7.21
CA GLN A 867 -25.39 2.87 -6.47
C GLN A 867 -26.07 2.75 -5.09
N GLU A 868 -26.84 1.68 -4.87
CA GLU A 868 -27.67 1.48 -3.69
C GLU A 868 -27.25 0.21 -2.91
N PHE A 869 -26.60 -0.75 -3.58
CA PHE A 869 -26.30 -2.07 -3.07
C PHE A 869 -25.23 -2.10 -1.96
N ARG A 870 -25.47 -2.95 -0.97
CA ARG A 870 -24.64 -3.16 0.22
C ARG A 870 -24.61 -4.65 0.57
N CYS A 871 -23.41 -5.18 0.76
CA CYS A 871 -23.19 -6.52 1.27
C CYS A 871 -23.65 -6.62 2.73
N ALA A 872 -23.93 -7.84 3.20
CA ALA A 872 -24.26 -8.06 4.61
C ALA A 872 -23.13 -7.53 5.51
N GLY A 873 -23.48 -6.74 6.53
CA GLY A 873 -22.53 -6.08 7.43
C GLY A 873 -21.87 -4.79 6.91
N ALA A 874 -21.99 -4.45 5.62
CA ALA A 874 -21.33 -3.28 5.05
C ALA A 874 -22.02 -1.95 5.41
N SER A 875 -21.30 -1.07 6.13
CA SER A 875 -21.73 0.31 6.43
C SER A 875 -21.53 1.29 5.25
N ALA A 876 -20.62 0.98 4.34
CA ALA A 876 -20.40 1.67 3.07
C ALA A 876 -21.24 1.07 1.93
N LEU A 877 -21.19 1.67 0.73
CA LEU A 877 -21.69 1.03 -0.49
C LEU A 877 -20.72 -0.08 -0.92
N SER A 878 -21.26 -1.16 -1.50
CA SER A 878 -20.42 -2.26 -2.00
C SER A 878 -19.84 -2.00 -3.38
N CYS A 879 -20.51 -1.19 -4.22
CA CYS A 879 -19.93 -0.65 -5.44
C CYS A 879 -19.32 0.72 -5.15
N PHE A 880 -18.11 0.95 -5.65
CA PHE A 880 -17.30 2.13 -5.32
C PHE A 880 -16.45 2.64 -6.51
N THR A 881 -16.67 2.11 -7.72
CA THR A 881 -15.91 2.48 -8.91
C THR A 881 -16.80 3.15 -9.96
N ALA A 882 -16.22 4.11 -10.70
CA ALA A 882 -16.76 4.64 -11.95
C ALA A 882 -16.14 3.96 -13.18
N CYS A 883 -14.98 3.31 -13.04
CA CYS A 883 -14.33 2.55 -14.11
C CYS A 883 -13.55 1.34 -13.56
N PRO A 884 -13.37 0.25 -14.33
CA PRO A 884 -12.81 -1.00 -13.82
C PRO A 884 -11.37 -0.89 -13.29
N GLN A 885 -10.57 0.10 -13.71
CA GLN A 885 -9.23 0.31 -13.16
C GLN A 885 -9.21 0.81 -11.71
N GLU A 886 -10.35 1.19 -11.15
CA GLU A 886 -10.47 1.66 -9.76
C GLU A 886 -10.68 0.51 -8.75
N THR A 887 -10.87 -0.74 -9.21
CA THR A 887 -10.94 -1.92 -8.32
C THR A 887 -9.68 -2.79 -8.45
N VAL A 888 -9.05 -3.08 -7.31
CA VAL A 888 -7.98 -4.07 -7.16
C VAL A 888 -8.57 -5.29 -6.47
N ASN A 889 -8.86 -6.32 -7.27
CA ASN A 889 -9.50 -7.55 -6.83
C ASN A 889 -8.47 -8.50 -6.22
N TYR A 890 -8.69 -8.90 -4.97
CA TYR A 890 -7.79 -9.76 -4.22
C TYR A 890 -8.57 -10.73 -3.32
N ILE A 891 -7.90 -11.81 -2.91
CA ILE A 891 -8.41 -12.79 -1.93
C ILE A 891 -7.51 -12.87 -0.68
N SER A 892 -6.22 -12.54 -0.86
CA SER A 892 -5.13 -12.68 0.10
C SER A 892 -4.09 -11.60 -0.18
N CYS A 893 -3.31 -11.26 0.84
CA CYS A 893 -2.19 -10.33 0.82
C CYS A 893 -1.17 -10.79 1.88
N HIS A 894 -0.08 -10.04 2.04
CA HIS A 894 0.89 -10.22 3.12
C HIS A 894 0.18 -10.19 4.49
N ASP A 895 -0.76 -9.27 4.62
CA ASP A 895 -1.63 -9.03 5.76
C ASP A 895 -2.65 -10.16 5.97
N ASN A 896 -3.07 -10.37 7.22
CA ASN A 896 -3.99 -11.46 7.60
C ASN A 896 -3.38 -12.86 7.33
N ARG A 897 -4.24 -13.86 7.11
CA ARG A 897 -3.87 -15.25 6.84
C ARG A 897 -3.77 -15.50 5.34
N THR A 898 -2.88 -16.41 4.95
CA THR A 898 -2.79 -16.90 3.57
C THR A 898 -4.11 -17.55 3.13
N LEU A 899 -4.34 -17.66 1.81
CA LEU A 899 -5.51 -18.38 1.29
C LEU A 899 -5.54 -19.84 1.76
N PHE A 900 -4.38 -20.49 1.88
CA PHE A 900 -4.29 -21.86 2.39
C PHE A 900 -4.77 -21.93 3.85
N ASP A 901 -4.22 -21.08 4.72
CA ASP A 901 -4.53 -21.04 6.15
C ASP A 901 -6.01 -20.67 6.41
N LEU A 902 -6.56 -19.71 5.65
CA LEU A 902 -7.97 -19.31 5.74
C LEU A 902 -8.93 -20.46 5.45
N ILE A 903 -8.67 -21.24 4.41
CA ILE A 903 -9.52 -22.39 4.06
C ILE A 903 -9.39 -23.52 5.09
N LEU A 904 -8.25 -23.68 5.77
CA LEU A 904 -8.12 -24.62 6.89
C LEU A 904 -8.97 -24.25 8.12
N PHE A 905 -9.18 -22.95 8.39
CA PHE A 905 -10.13 -22.51 9.43
C PHE A 905 -11.59 -22.65 9.02
N LYS A 906 -11.91 -22.35 7.76
CA LYS A 906 -13.30 -22.14 7.29
C LYS A 906 -13.98 -23.42 6.81
N ALA A 907 -13.26 -24.31 6.13
CA ALA A 907 -13.81 -25.59 5.74
C ALA A 907 -13.89 -26.56 6.95
N PRO A 908 -14.78 -27.57 6.94
CA PRO A 908 -14.83 -28.58 8.00
C PRO A 908 -13.46 -29.25 8.21
N LEU A 909 -13.08 -29.47 9.47
CA LEU A 909 -11.75 -30.00 9.82
C LEU A 909 -11.49 -31.37 9.17
N ASP A 910 -12.53 -32.19 9.11
CA ASP A 910 -12.57 -33.53 8.53
C ASP A 910 -12.60 -33.59 7.00
N LEU A 911 -13.02 -32.51 6.32
CA LEU A 911 -13.08 -32.44 4.86
C LEU A 911 -11.68 -32.68 4.23
N GLY A 912 -11.63 -33.55 3.22
CA GLY A 912 -10.39 -33.93 2.53
C GLY A 912 -9.69 -32.77 1.83
N LEU A 913 -8.35 -32.84 1.76
CA LEU A 913 -7.52 -31.74 1.26
C LEU A 913 -7.86 -31.38 -0.20
N ASP A 914 -8.09 -32.35 -1.09
CA ASP A 914 -8.39 -32.07 -2.50
C ASP A 914 -9.64 -31.20 -2.72
N VAL A 915 -10.62 -31.25 -1.81
CA VAL A 915 -11.81 -30.37 -1.85
C VAL A 915 -11.45 -28.97 -1.37
N LYS A 916 -10.60 -28.85 -0.33
CA LYS A 916 -10.06 -27.58 0.17
C LYS A 916 -9.17 -26.89 -0.88
N LEU A 917 -8.35 -27.63 -1.62
CA LEU A 917 -7.57 -27.10 -2.76
C LEU A 917 -8.48 -26.55 -3.87
N ARG A 918 -9.65 -27.17 -4.09
CA ARG A 918 -10.63 -26.65 -5.05
C ARG A 918 -11.37 -25.40 -4.57
N MET A 919 -11.66 -25.29 -3.28
CA MET A 919 -12.13 -24.04 -2.66
C MET A 919 -11.12 -22.89 -2.89
N MET A 920 -9.83 -23.14 -2.65
CA MET A 920 -8.75 -22.19 -2.95
C MET A 920 -8.69 -21.84 -4.46
N ALA A 921 -8.88 -22.83 -5.35
CA ALA A 921 -8.83 -22.61 -6.80
C ALA A 921 -10.03 -21.79 -7.31
N LEU A 922 -11.22 -21.98 -6.72
CA LEU A 922 -12.40 -21.16 -6.98
C LEU A 922 -12.17 -19.70 -6.57
N CYS A 923 -11.58 -19.46 -5.40
CA CYS A 923 -11.21 -18.12 -4.95
C CYS A 923 -10.23 -17.42 -5.92
N GLN A 924 -9.21 -18.14 -6.38
CA GLN A 924 -8.26 -17.63 -7.38
C GLN A 924 -8.94 -17.37 -8.74
N ALA A 925 -9.83 -18.27 -9.19
CA ALA A 925 -10.59 -18.08 -10.42
C ALA A 925 -11.50 -16.84 -10.37
N MET A 926 -12.23 -16.63 -9.27
CA MET A 926 -13.07 -15.45 -9.06
C MET A 926 -12.24 -14.16 -9.09
N THR A 927 -11.06 -14.17 -8.47
CA THR A 927 -10.14 -13.02 -8.41
C THR A 927 -9.53 -12.69 -9.79
N ILE A 928 -9.06 -13.70 -10.52
CA ILE A 928 -8.31 -13.53 -11.77
C ILE A 928 -9.24 -13.27 -12.98
N LEU A 929 -10.44 -13.85 -13.00
CA LEU A 929 -11.38 -13.74 -14.12
C LEU A 929 -12.39 -12.58 -13.98
N ALA A 930 -12.39 -11.86 -12.85
CA ALA A 930 -13.17 -10.63 -12.66
C ALA A 930 -12.70 -9.46 -13.56
N GLN A 931 -13.61 -8.54 -13.87
CA GLN A 931 -13.28 -7.24 -14.43
C GLN A 931 -12.55 -6.37 -13.38
N GLY A 932 -11.65 -5.51 -13.86
CA GLY A 932 -10.74 -4.72 -13.00
C GLY A 932 -9.35 -5.33 -12.90
N VAL A 933 -8.57 -5.01 -11.86
CA VAL A 933 -7.15 -5.41 -11.74
C VAL A 933 -6.99 -6.54 -10.72
N PRO A 934 -6.56 -7.76 -11.10
CA PRO A 934 -6.29 -8.84 -10.15
C PRO A 934 -4.97 -8.65 -9.42
N PHE A 935 -4.97 -9.14 -8.19
CA PHE A 935 -3.85 -9.11 -7.25
C PHE A 935 -3.66 -10.49 -6.64
N LEU A 936 -2.41 -10.96 -6.59
CA LEU A 936 -2.01 -12.24 -6.03
C LEU A 936 -0.92 -12.01 -4.99
N HIS A 937 -1.08 -12.60 -3.80
CA HIS A 937 -0.04 -12.70 -2.79
C HIS A 937 1.00 -13.76 -3.19
N ALA A 938 2.29 -13.47 -3.06
CA ALA A 938 3.34 -14.39 -3.49
C ALA A 938 3.32 -15.71 -2.72
N GLY A 939 3.41 -16.82 -3.47
CA GLY A 939 3.36 -18.17 -2.94
C GLY A 939 1.95 -18.74 -2.79
N ASP A 940 0.88 -17.98 -2.98
CA ASP A 940 -0.48 -18.55 -2.93
C ASP A 940 -0.68 -19.63 -4.01
N GLU A 941 -0.09 -19.45 -5.20
CA GLU A 941 -0.01 -20.49 -6.25
C GLU A 941 0.84 -21.71 -5.88
N LEU A 942 1.67 -21.60 -4.83
CA LEU A 942 2.43 -22.69 -4.20
C LEU A 942 1.75 -23.21 -2.92
N LEU A 943 0.50 -22.81 -2.65
CA LEU A 943 -0.24 -23.14 -1.43
C LEU A 943 0.44 -22.64 -0.15
N ARG A 944 1.20 -21.53 -0.22
CA ARG A 944 1.95 -20.93 0.89
C ARG A 944 1.09 -20.85 2.15
N SER A 945 1.68 -21.28 3.26
CA SER A 945 1.13 -21.16 4.61
C SER A 945 2.07 -20.33 5.47
N LYS A 946 1.50 -19.59 6.43
CA LYS A 946 2.23 -18.95 7.53
C LYS A 946 1.98 -19.69 8.87
N SER A 947 1.67 -20.99 8.80
CA SER A 947 1.27 -21.83 9.94
C SER A 947 0.12 -21.23 10.75
N LEU A 948 -0.92 -20.78 10.03
CA LEU A 948 -2.12 -20.11 10.58
C LEU A 948 -1.89 -18.70 11.18
N ASP A 949 -0.69 -18.11 11.08
CA ASP A 949 -0.44 -16.72 11.50
C ASP A 949 -1.33 -15.72 10.73
N ARG A 950 -1.86 -14.71 11.43
CA ARG A 950 -2.69 -13.63 10.86
C ARG A 950 -1.97 -12.28 10.73
N ASP A 951 -0.72 -12.17 11.16
CA ASP A 951 -0.10 -10.86 11.41
C ASP A 951 1.42 -11.06 11.48
N SER A 952 2.00 -11.50 10.36
CA SER A 952 3.34 -12.10 10.32
C SER A 952 4.49 -11.10 10.11
N TYR A 953 4.23 -9.82 10.40
CA TYR A 953 5.14 -8.68 10.18
C TYR A 953 6.52 -8.89 10.81
N ASN A 954 6.55 -9.51 11.98
CA ASN A 954 7.72 -9.75 12.81
C ASN A 954 7.69 -11.24 13.27
N SER A 955 7.40 -12.12 12.31
CA SER A 955 7.34 -13.59 12.48
C SER A 955 8.54 -14.31 11.84
N GLY A 956 9.59 -13.59 11.47
CA GLY A 956 10.85 -14.15 10.95
C GLY A 956 10.73 -14.88 9.62
N ASP A 957 11.86 -15.40 9.14
CA ASP A 957 11.88 -16.29 7.96
C ASP A 957 11.11 -17.59 8.19
N TRP A 958 11.12 -18.10 9.43
CA TRP A 958 10.55 -19.41 9.76
C TRP A 958 9.06 -19.54 9.38
N PHE A 959 8.25 -18.51 9.68
CA PHE A 959 6.83 -18.50 9.33
C PHE A 959 6.54 -17.86 7.96
N ASN A 960 7.45 -17.05 7.40
CA ASN A 960 7.18 -16.34 6.13
C ASN A 960 7.77 -17.02 4.87
N ARG A 961 8.76 -17.91 4.99
CA ARG A 961 9.47 -18.60 3.89
C ARG A 961 8.58 -19.19 2.78
N ILE A 962 9.14 -19.27 1.57
CA ILE A 962 8.50 -19.85 0.38
C ILE A 962 9.46 -20.85 -0.27
N ASP A 963 9.06 -22.11 -0.40
CA ASP A 963 9.76 -23.08 -1.23
C ASP A 963 9.41 -22.88 -2.71
N TRP A 964 10.23 -22.10 -3.40
CA TRP A 964 10.09 -21.83 -4.83
C TRP A 964 10.18 -23.08 -5.74
N THR A 965 10.62 -24.24 -5.22
CA THR A 965 10.59 -25.51 -5.96
C THR A 965 9.19 -26.13 -5.99
N GLY A 966 8.31 -25.77 -5.05
CA GLY A 966 6.98 -26.37 -4.89
C GLY A 966 7.01 -27.81 -4.34
N SER A 967 8.10 -28.21 -3.67
CA SER A 967 8.21 -29.52 -3.02
C SER A 967 7.40 -29.60 -1.71
N THR A 968 7.24 -28.46 -1.04
CA THR A 968 6.42 -28.29 0.17
C THR A 968 5.84 -26.87 0.25
N ASN A 969 4.81 -26.65 1.07
CA ASN A 969 4.41 -25.32 1.53
C ASN A 969 4.86 -25.03 2.99
N HIS A 970 5.73 -25.90 3.52
CA HIS A 970 6.22 -25.96 4.90
C HIS A 970 5.16 -26.21 6.00
N PHE A 971 3.86 -26.25 5.71
CA PHE A 971 2.85 -26.51 6.74
C PHE A 971 2.95 -27.94 7.29
N PRO A 972 2.81 -28.18 8.61
CA PRO A 972 2.70 -27.21 9.72
C PRO A 972 4.07 -26.80 10.30
N MET A 973 4.20 -25.57 10.80
CA MET A 973 5.47 -25.00 11.30
C MET A 973 5.46 -24.67 12.81
N GLY A 974 4.58 -25.31 13.58
CA GLY A 974 4.32 -24.94 14.98
C GLY A 974 3.21 -23.90 15.12
N LEU A 975 2.86 -23.56 16.37
CA LEU A 975 1.93 -22.47 16.68
C LEU A 975 2.57 -21.10 16.36
N PRO A 976 1.84 -20.19 15.70
CA PRO A 976 2.37 -18.89 15.28
C PRO A 976 2.49 -17.89 16.45
N PRO A 977 3.28 -16.81 16.31
CA PRO A 977 3.68 -15.95 17.42
C PRO A 977 2.55 -15.44 18.31
N SER A 978 2.75 -15.62 19.62
CA SER A 978 1.68 -15.51 20.60
C SER A 978 1.13 -14.08 20.79
N GLU A 979 1.89 -13.05 20.41
CA GLU A 979 1.50 -11.63 20.47
C GLU A 979 0.17 -11.37 19.75
N LYS A 980 0.06 -11.90 18.52
CA LYS A 980 -1.10 -11.66 17.65
C LYS A 980 -2.08 -12.84 17.61
N ASN A 981 -1.62 -14.06 17.94
CA ASN A 981 -2.34 -15.32 17.69
C ASN A 981 -2.81 -16.10 18.94
N ARG A 982 -2.34 -15.80 20.16
CA ARG A 982 -2.58 -16.65 21.36
C ARG A 982 -4.06 -16.92 21.67
N GLY A 983 -4.95 -15.96 21.39
CA GLY A 983 -6.40 -16.13 21.61
C GLY A 983 -7.03 -17.22 20.74
N GLU A 984 -6.42 -17.54 19.60
CA GLU A 984 -6.93 -18.52 18.62
C GLU A 984 -6.16 -19.84 18.64
N TRP A 985 -5.10 -19.98 19.47
CA TRP A 985 -4.30 -21.20 19.57
C TRP A 985 -5.13 -22.47 19.88
N ALA A 986 -6.25 -22.33 20.60
CA ALA A 986 -7.19 -23.44 20.87
C ALA A 986 -7.96 -23.92 19.61
N LEU A 987 -8.08 -23.07 18.58
CA LEU A 987 -8.61 -23.43 17.26
C LEU A 987 -7.50 -23.95 16.34
N MET A 988 -6.30 -23.35 16.43
CA MET A 988 -5.14 -23.71 15.61
C MET A 988 -4.55 -25.08 15.94
N GLY A 989 -4.41 -25.43 17.22
CA GLY A 989 -3.78 -26.68 17.65
C GLY A 989 -4.38 -27.94 17.00
N PRO A 990 -5.71 -28.13 17.01
CA PRO A 990 -6.38 -29.25 16.33
C PRO A 990 -6.25 -29.25 14.79
N ILE A 991 -5.97 -28.10 14.17
CA ILE A 991 -5.67 -28.00 12.73
C ILE A 991 -4.21 -28.42 12.50
N LEU A 992 -3.25 -27.80 13.21
CA LEU A 992 -1.81 -28.06 13.07
C LEU A 992 -1.45 -29.53 13.38
N ALA A 993 -2.08 -30.14 14.39
CA ALA A 993 -1.84 -31.52 14.77
C ALA A 993 -2.50 -32.58 13.86
N ARG A 994 -3.17 -32.17 12.77
CA ARG A 994 -3.89 -33.09 11.89
C ARG A 994 -2.98 -33.66 10.79
N GLU A 995 -2.87 -34.98 10.76
CA GLU A 995 -2.20 -35.70 9.67
C GLU A 995 -2.94 -35.55 8.32
N GLY A 996 -2.19 -35.58 7.21
CA GLY A 996 -2.77 -35.64 5.86
C GLY A 996 -3.42 -34.36 5.32
N ILE A 997 -3.19 -33.20 5.95
CA ILE A 997 -3.62 -31.88 5.41
C ILE A 997 -2.46 -30.98 4.94
N ALA A 998 -1.21 -31.40 5.11
CA ALA A 998 -0.09 -30.80 4.40
C ALA A 998 -0.11 -31.28 2.92
N PRO A 999 0.00 -30.38 1.92
CA PRO A 999 -0.09 -30.75 0.52
C PRO A 999 1.19 -31.44 0.02
N THR A 1000 1.03 -32.38 -0.91
CA THR A 1000 2.14 -33.00 -1.63
C THR A 1000 2.67 -32.09 -2.74
N ALA A 1001 3.91 -32.33 -3.20
CA ALA A 1001 4.48 -31.63 -4.35
C ALA A 1001 3.59 -31.72 -5.61
N ASP A 1002 2.95 -32.87 -5.86
CA ASP A 1002 2.01 -33.05 -6.96
C ASP A 1002 0.74 -32.19 -6.81
N GLN A 1003 0.23 -32.03 -5.58
CA GLN A 1003 -0.89 -31.15 -5.28
C GLN A 1003 -0.50 -29.66 -5.43
N ILE A 1004 0.67 -29.26 -4.94
CA ILE A 1004 1.23 -27.91 -5.11
C ILE A 1004 1.40 -27.59 -6.61
N GLN A 1005 2.05 -28.45 -7.37
CA GLN A 1005 2.25 -28.25 -8.81
C GLN A 1005 0.94 -28.28 -9.60
N THR A 1006 -0.04 -29.09 -9.20
CA THR A 1006 -1.39 -29.07 -9.80
C THR A 1006 -2.12 -27.76 -9.52
N PHE A 1007 -1.99 -27.21 -8.31
CA PHE A 1007 -2.57 -25.91 -7.95
C PHE A 1007 -1.90 -24.76 -8.69
N LYS A 1008 -0.57 -24.73 -8.75
CA LYS A 1008 0.23 -23.80 -9.55
C LYS A 1008 -0.21 -23.82 -11.03
N ASN A 1009 -0.41 -25.01 -11.60
CA ASN A 1009 -0.89 -25.17 -12.97
C ASN A 1009 -2.30 -24.57 -13.19
N LEU A 1010 -3.19 -24.64 -12.20
CA LEU A 1010 -4.53 -24.04 -12.24
C LEU A 1010 -4.48 -22.50 -12.15
N VAL A 1011 -3.69 -21.93 -11.24
CA VAL A 1011 -3.51 -20.46 -11.18
C VAL A 1011 -2.89 -19.95 -12.49
N GLN A 1012 -1.88 -20.65 -13.02
CA GLN A 1012 -1.28 -20.33 -14.33
C GLN A 1012 -2.25 -20.56 -15.50
N GLU A 1013 -3.23 -21.46 -15.40
CA GLU A 1013 -4.34 -21.58 -16.36
C GLU A 1013 -5.23 -20.34 -16.33
N PHE A 1014 -5.74 -19.92 -15.17
CA PHE A 1014 -6.61 -18.73 -15.06
C PHE A 1014 -5.90 -17.46 -15.57
N LEU A 1015 -4.61 -17.29 -15.26
CA LEU A 1015 -3.79 -16.20 -15.80
C LEU A 1015 -3.71 -16.21 -17.33
N ARG A 1016 -3.49 -17.38 -17.95
CA ARG A 1016 -3.45 -17.53 -19.41
C ARG A 1016 -4.83 -17.36 -20.05
N ILE A 1017 -5.92 -17.71 -19.36
CA ILE A 1017 -7.30 -17.47 -19.79
C ILE A 1017 -7.59 -15.96 -19.78
N ARG A 1018 -7.32 -15.24 -18.68
CA ARG A 1018 -7.47 -13.77 -18.61
C ARG A 1018 -6.73 -13.05 -19.75
N LYS A 1019 -5.55 -13.57 -20.11
CA LYS A 1019 -4.67 -13.08 -21.18
C LYS A 1019 -5.15 -13.44 -22.60
N SER A 1020 -6.00 -14.45 -22.78
CA SER A 1020 -6.40 -14.96 -24.11
C SER A 1020 -7.34 -14.04 -24.88
N SER A 1021 -8.10 -13.19 -24.18
CA SER A 1021 -9.07 -12.27 -24.76
C SER A 1021 -9.12 -10.94 -24.01
N ARG A 1022 -9.62 -9.89 -24.69
CA ARG A 1022 -10.00 -8.61 -24.06
C ARG A 1022 -11.30 -8.70 -23.27
N LEU A 1023 -12.12 -9.73 -23.46
CA LEU A 1023 -13.41 -9.83 -22.78
C LEU A 1023 -13.26 -9.92 -21.24
N PHE A 1024 -12.18 -10.52 -20.71
CA PHE A 1024 -11.84 -10.48 -19.27
C PHE A 1024 -11.25 -9.14 -18.78
N ARG A 1025 -11.08 -8.17 -19.69
CA ARG A 1025 -10.28 -6.93 -19.52
C ARG A 1025 -10.93 -5.78 -20.30
N LEU A 1026 -12.23 -5.58 -20.05
CA LEU A 1026 -12.96 -4.42 -20.55
C LEU A 1026 -12.46 -3.16 -19.83
N ARG A 1027 -12.44 -2.03 -20.54
CA ARG A 1027 -11.68 -0.84 -20.14
C ARG A 1027 -12.55 0.25 -19.50
N THR A 1028 -13.84 0.29 -19.80
CA THR A 1028 -14.77 1.30 -19.29
C THR A 1028 -16.01 0.68 -18.67
N ALA A 1029 -16.79 1.47 -17.92
CA ALA A 1029 -18.05 1.02 -17.35
C ALA A 1029 -19.09 0.72 -18.43
N GLU A 1030 -19.11 1.51 -19.51
CA GLU A 1030 -20.03 1.34 -20.64
C GLU A 1030 -19.79 0.00 -21.36
N GLU A 1031 -18.53 -0.39 -21.56
CA GLU A 1031 -18.20 -1.71 -22.12
C GLU A 1031 -18.69 -2.85 -21.21
N ILE A 1032 -18.54 -2.71 -19.88
CA ILE A 1032 -18.96 -3.74 -18.92
C ILE A 1032 -20.48 -3.83 -18.83
N CYS A 1033 -21.18 -2.70 -18.68
CA CYS A 1033 -22.65 -2.65 -18.66
C CYS A 1033 -23.25 -3.09 -20.01
N ALA A 1034 -22.55 -2.94 -21.13
CA ALA A 1034 -22.97 -3.49 -22.42
C ALA A 1034 -22.76 -5.02 -22.52
N ALA A 1035 -21.57 -5.52 -22.16
CA ALA A 1035 -21.13 -6.88 -22.48
C ALA A 1035 -21.37 -7.94 -21.40
N VAL A 1036 -21.33 -7.58 -20.11
CA VAL A 1036 -21.37 -8.55 -19.00
C VAL A 1036 -22.80 -8.83 -18.57
N ARG A 1037 -23.18 -10.11 -18.50
CA ARG A 1037 -24.50 -10.58 -18.05
C ARG A 1037 -24.34 -11.73 -17.07
N PHE A 1038 -25.24 -11.83 -16.11
CA PHE A 1038 -25.33 -13.00 -15.21
C PHE A 1038 -26.61 -13.78 -15.53
N HIS A 1039 -26.49 -15.11 -15.55
CA HIS A 1039 -27.57 -16.02 -15.95
C HIS A 1039 -28.01 -16.90 -14.78
N GLU A 1040 -29.29 -16.82 -14.43
CA GLU A 1040 -29.93 -17.75 -13.50
C GLU A 1040 -30.27 -19.05 -14.25
N LEU A 1041 -29.28 -19.96 -14.32
CA LEU A 1041 -29.36 -21.20 -15.09
C LEU A 1041 -30.05 -22.30 -14.28
N GLY A 1042 -31.34 -22.50 -14.53
CA GLY A 1042 -32.14 -23.56 -13.90
C GLY A 1042 -31.59 -24.97 -14.17
N ALA A 1043 -31.67 -25.84 -13.16
CA ALA A 1043 -31.47 -27.27 -13.35
C ALA A 1043 -32.64 -27.87 -14.16
N PRO A 1044 -32.42 -28.92 -15.00
CA PRO A 1044 -33.53 -29.65 -15.59
C PRO A 1044 -34.37 -30.34 -14.50
N PRO A 1045 -35.69 -30.49 -14.68
CA PRO A 1045 -36.50 -31.36 -13.83
C PRO A 1045 -35.96 -32.80 -13.89
N ALA A 1046 -36.22 -33.58 -12.84
CA ALA A 1046 -35.71 -34.93 -12.69
C ALA A 1046 -36.38 -35.95 -13.64
N ASP A 1047 -37.61 -35.65 -14.07
CA ASP A 1047 -38.49 -36.52 -14.85
C ASP A 1047 -38.97 -35.80 -16.13
N GLU A 1048 -39.67 -36.52 -17.01
CA GLU A 1048 -39.81 -36.19 -18.44
C GLU A 1048 -40.87 -35.11 -18.80
N GLU A 1049 -40.66 -34.53 -20.00
CA GLU A 1049 -41.58 -33.77 -20.89
C GLU A 1049 -42.39 -32.54 -20.37
N GLU A 1050 -42.54 -31.58 -21.29
CA GLU A 1050 -43.44 -30.40 -21.28
C GLU A 1050 -43.83 -29.76 -19.91
N SER A 1051 -42.88 -29.06 -19.29
CA SER A 1051 -43.18 -27.97 -18.35
C SER A 1051 -42.51 -26.66 -18.77
N ALA A 1052 -43.20 -25.52 -18.57
CA ALA A 1052 -42.75 -24.21 -19.04
C ALA A 1052 -41.55 -23.69 -18.21
N PRO A 1053 -40.61 -22.93 -18.81
CA PRO A 1053 -39.34 -22.58 -18.19
C PRO A 1053 -39.46 -21.49 -17.11
N GLY A 1054 -39.88 -21.89 -15.90
CA GLY A 1054 -39.58 -21.17 -14.66
C GLY A 1054 -38.18 -21.57 -14.16
N ALA A 1055 -37.15 -20.82 -14.54
CA ALA A 1055 -35.78 -21.09 -14.10
C ALA A 1055 -35.58 -20.69 -12.63
N GLU A 1056 -35.78 -21.65 -11.72
CA GLU A 1056 -35.46 -21.49 -10.31
C GLU A 1056 -33.95 -21.30 -10.14
N VAL A 1057 -33.55 -20.30 -9.34
CA VAL A 1057 -32.15 -19.96 -9.06
C VAL A 1057 -31.47 -21.14 -8.38
N VAL A 1058 -30.32 -21.57 -8.89
CA VAL A 1058 -29.56 -22.69 -8.33
C VAL A 1058 -28.52 -22.17 -7.34
N PRO A 1059 -28.67 -22.39 -6.01
CA PRO A 1059 -27.71 -21.88 -5.03
C PRO A 1059 -26.33 -22.48 -5.28
N GLY A 1060 -25.29 -21.64 -5.18
CA GLY A 1060 -23.90 -22.04 -5.38
C GLY A 1060 -23.46 -22.13 -6.85
N VAL A 1061 -24.19 -21.55 -7.80
CA VAL A 1061 -23.74 -21.39 -9.19
C VAL A 1061 -23.77 -19.93 -9.60
N ILE A 1062 -22.66 -19.40 -10.09
CA ILE A 1062 -22.62 -18.10 -10.76
C ILE A 1062 -22.18 -18.33 -12.21
N ALA A 1063 -23.02 -17.93 -13.17
CA ALA A 1063 -22.71 -17.98 -14.59
C ALA A 1063 -22.63 -16.55 -15.16
N MET A 1064 -21.44 -16.15 -15.58
CA MET A 1064 -21.12 -14.84 -16.15
C MET A 1064 -20.87 -14.96 -17.65
N GLU A 1065 -21.79 -14.45 -18.47
CA GLU A 1065 -21.53 -14.21 -19.90
C GLU A 1065 -20.78 -12.89 -20.07
N ILE A 1066 -19.81 -12.88 -20.99
CA ILE A 1066 -19.22 -11.66 -21.51
C ILE A 1066 -19.28 -11.76 -23.05
N SER A 1067 -20.13 -10.96 -23.69
CA SER A 1067 -20.30 -10.98 -25.14
C SER A 1067 -19.80 -9.70 -25.82
N SER A 1068 -19.15 -9.87 -26.97
CA SER A 1068 -18.78 -8.80 -27.87
C SER A 1068 -19.95 -8.22 -28.69
N ASP A 1069 -21.12 -8.88 -28.71
CA ASP A 1069 -22.26 -8.50 -29.57
C ASP A 1069 -22.78 -7.08 -29.33
N ALA A 1070 -22.75 -6.63 -28.06
CA ALA A 1070 -23.20 -5.31 -27.65
C ALA A 1070 -22.09 -4.23 -27.75
N LEU A 1071 -20.88 -4.60 -28.18
CA LEU A 1071 -19.73 -3.73 -28.28
C LEU A 1071 -19.54 -3.28 -29.73
N ASN A 1072 -19.40 -1.98 -29.96
CA ASN A 1072 -19.17 -1.41 -31.29
C ASN A 1072 -17.70 -1.62 -31.72
N ILE A 1073 -17.39 -2.86 -32.12
CA ILE A 1073 -16.03 -3.29 -32.46
C ILE A 1073 -15.78 -3.02 -33.95
N PRO A 1074 -14.77 -2.20 -34.30
CA PRO A 1074 -14.44 -1.96 -35.70
C PRO A 1074 -13.78 -3.20 -36.31
N ASP A 1075 -14.13 -3.54 -37.56
CA ASP A 1075 -13.49 -4.60 -38.32
C ASP A 1075 -11.97 -4.41 -38.42
N ALA A 1076 -11.23 -5.51 -38.29
CA ALA A 1076 -9.80 -5.50 -38.60
C ALA A 1076 -9.59 -5.23 -40.10
N PRO A 1077 -8.66 -4.34 -40.48
CA PRO A 1077 -8.37 -4.06 -41.88
C PRO A 1077 -7.91 -5.33 -42.59
N ALA A 1078 -8.44 -5.56 -43.79
CA ALA A 1078 -8.07 -6.72 -44.60
C ALA A 1078 -6.55 -6.78 -44.83
N PRO A 1079 -5.91 -7.96 -44.74
CA PRO A 1079 -4.47 -8.09 -44.97
C PRO A 1079 -4.14 -7.65 -46.41
N PRO A 1080 -2.99 -6.99 -46.64
CA PRO A 1080 -2.59 -6.58 -47.97
C PRO A 1080 -2.45 -7.82 -48.86
N MET A 1081 -3.22 -7.87 -49.95
CA MET A 1081 -3.18 -8.99 -50.90
C MET A 1081 -1.81 -9.06 -51.57
N THR A 1082 -0.97 -9.98 -51.11
CA THR A 1082 0.22 -10.41 -51.85
C THR A 1082 -0.26 -11.06 -53.15
N ARG A 1083 0.15 -10.51 -54.29
CA ARG A 1083 -0.03 -11.17 -55.59
C ARG A 1083 0.81 -12.45 -55.59
N ALA A 1084 0.16 -13.59 -55.44
CA ALA A 1084 0.73 -14.87 -55.86
C ALA A 1084 0.74 -14.90 -57.41
N ASP A 1085 1.78 -15.50 -58.00
CA ASP A 1085 1.90 -15.60 -59.44
C ASP A 1085 0.83 -16.51 -60.04
N SER A 1086 0.26 -16.08 -61.17
CA SER A 1086 -0.89 -16.71 -61.80
C SER A 1086 -0.47 -17.73 -62.87
N SER A 1087 -0.25 -18.99 -62.48
CA SER A 1087 -0.12 -20.10 -63.43
C SER A 1087 -0.48 -21.48 -62.86
N ASN A 1088 -1.78 -21.85 -62.84
CA ASN A 1088 -2.28 -22.96 -63.66
C ASN A 1088 -3.78 -23.32 -63.47
N SER A 1089 -4.33 -23.93 -64.52
CA SER A 1089 -5.48 -24.86 -64.56
C SER A 1089 -6.75 -24.55 -63.76
N LEU A 1090 -7.71 -23.96 -64.47
CA LEU A 1090 -9.06 -24.51 -64.73
C LEU A 1090 -9.53 -25.68 -63.84
N GLY A 1091 -10.63 -25.46 -63.12
CA GLY A 1091 -11.48 -26.49 -62.52
C GLY A 1091 -12.80 -25.86 -62.09
N THR A 1092 -13.93 -26.43 -62.51
CA THR A 1092 -15.27 -25.88 -62.23
C THR A 1092 -15.87 -26.50 -60.98
N ASP A 1093 -16.34 -25.65 -60.06
CA ASP A 1093 -17.61 -25.92 -59.38
C ASP A 1093 -18.24 -24.59 -58.93
N SER A 1094 -19.55 -24.45 -59.11
CA SER A 1094 -20.26 -23.18 -58.94
C SER A 1094 -21.59 -23.35 -58.23
N ASP A 1095 -21.55 -23.63 -56.92
CA ASP A 1095 -22.67 -23.39 -55.99
C ASP A 1095 -22.21 -23.42 -54.50
N ALA A 1096 -21.08 -22.78 -54.21
CA ALA A 1096 -20.74 -22.40 -52.84
C ALA A 1096 -21.27 -20.97 -52.59
N PRO A 1097 -22.12 -20.71 -51.58
CA PRO A 1097 -22.53 -19.35 -51.25
C PRO A 1097 -21.29 -18.54 -50.90
N GLU A 1098 -21.17 -17.35 -51.50
CA GLU A 1098 -20.02 -16.46 -51.33
C GLU A 1098 -19.83 -16.18 -49.83
N ARG A 1099 -18.79 -16.79 -49.24
CA ARG A 1099 -18.48 -16.62 -47.81
C ARG A 1099 -17.99 -15.19 -47.61
N VAL A 1100 -18.94 -14.30 -47.31
CA VAL A 1100 -18.69 -12.98 -46.73
C VAL A 1100 -17.60 -13.15 -45.68
N PRO A 1101 -16.43 -12.50 -45.83
CA PRO A 1101 -15.33 -12.68 -44.89
C PRO A 1101 -15.82 -12.32 -43.49
N ALA A 1102 -15.85 -13.31 -42.59
CA ALA A 1102 -16.34 -13.12 -41.23
C ALA A 1102 -15.58 -11.96 -40.58
N ALA A 1103 -16.34 -11.03 -39.96
CA ALA A 1103 -15.85 -9.83 -39.32
C ALA A 1103 -14.69 -10.19 -38.37
N ARG A 1104 -13.45 -9.92 -38.79
CA ARG A 1104 -12.28 -10.27 -38.01
C ARG A 1104 -12.11 -9.23 -36.91
N PRO A 1105 -12.07 -9.62 -35.63
CA PRO A 1105 -11.82 -8.68 -34.56
C PRO A 1105 -10.40 -8.11 -34.69
N PRO A 1106 -10.15 -6.86 -34.26
CA PRO A 1106 -8.80 -6.36 -34.09
C PRO A 1106 -8.00 -7.27 -33.14
N ALA A 1107 -6.73 -7.53 -33.46
CA ALA A 1107 -5.95 -8.62 -32.86
C ALA A 1107 -5.81 -8.57 -31.32
N ASN A 1108 -6.03 -7.41 -30.70
CA ASN A 1108 -6.02 -7.24 -29.24
C ASN A 1108 -7.27 -7.78 -28.52
N TRP A 1109 -8.35 -8.14 -29.24
CA TRP A 1109 -9.56 -8.72 -28.64
C TRP A 1109 -9.45 -10.22 -28.33
N GLY A 1110 -8.55 -10.94 -29.02
CA GLY A 1110 -8.45 -12.40 -28.95
C GLY A 1110 -9.45 -13.11 -29.85
N PRO A 1111 -9.47 -14.45 -29.82
CA PRO A 1111 -10.15 -15.28 -30.84
C PRO A 1111 -11.63 -15.58 -30.53
N PHE A 1112 -12.21 -15.02 -29.46
CA PHE A 1112 -13.55 -15.34 -28.98
C PHE A 1112 -14.49 -14.14 -29.11
N ARG A 1113 -15.71 -14.41 -29.56
CA ARG A 1113 -16.83 -13.46 -29.66
C ARG A 1113 -17.60 -13.39 -28.34
N ARG A 1114 -17.76 -14.55 -27.68
CA ARG A 1114 -18.47 -14.69 -26.41
C ARG A 1114 -17.71 -15.63 -25.49
N VAL A 1115 -17.76 -15.33 -24.19
CA VAL A 1115 -17.26 -16.17 -23.09
C VAL A 1115 -18.42 -16.42 -22.13
N LEU A 1116 -18.50 -17.62 -21.56
CA LEU A 1116 -19.36 -17.94 -20.42
C LEU A 1116 -18.50 -18.58 -19.32
N VAL A 1117 -18.31 -17.88 -18.20
CA VAL A 1117 -17.60 -18.39 -17.01
C VAL A 1117 -18.61 -18.95 -16.03
N VAL A 1118 -18.49 -20.21 -15.63
CA VAL A 1118 -19.37 -20.86 -14.65
C VAL A 1118 -18.56 -21.27 -13.42
N PHE A 1119 -18.85 -20.63 -12.29
CA PHE A 1119 -18.32 -20.99 -10.97
C PHE A 1119 -19.33 -21.91 -10.27
N ASN A 1120 -18.98 -23.18 -10.05
CA ASN A 1120 -19.79 -24.14 -9.30
C ASN A 1120 -19.16 -24.39 -7.92
N VAL A 1121 -19.70 -23.75 -6.88
CA VAL A 1121 -19.24 -23.88 -5.48
C VAL A 1121 -19.99 -24.95 -4.69
N ARG A 1122 -20.68 -25.87 -5.38
CA ARG A 1122 -21.50 -26.94 -4.78
C ARG A 1122 -20.71 -28.22 -4.49
N ASP A 1123 -21.32 -29.11 -3.73
CA ASP A 1123 -20.90 -30.49 -3.46
C ASP A 1123 -20.96 -31.40 -4.69
N LYS A 1124 -21.89 -31.14 -5.62
CA LYS A 1124 -22.16 -31.93 -6.83
C LYS A 1124 -21.94 -31.17 -8.14
N ALA A 1125 -21.80 -31.93 -9.23
CA ALA A 1125 -21.73 -31.37 -10.58
C ALA A 1125 -23.01 -30.60 -10.95
N PHE A 1126 -22.85 -29.56 -11.76
CA PHE A 1126 -23.92 -28.74 -12.30
C PHE A 1126 -24.08 -29.03 -13.79
N VAL A 1127 -25.29 -29.44 -14.19
CA VAL A 1127 -25.64 -29.73 -15.58
C VAL A 1127 -26.89 -28.93 -15.94
N ALA A 1128 -26.77 -28.07 -16.95
CA ALA A 1128 -27.82 -27.16 -17.39
C ALA A 1128 -27.73 -26.87 -18.90
N PRO A 1129 -28.83 -26.45 -19.56
CA PRO A 1129 -28.75 -25.92 -20.91
C PRO A 1129 -27.94 -24.60 -20.93
N TYR A 1130 -27.16 -24.36 -21.99
CA TYR A 1130 -26.54 -23.05 -22.19
C TYR A 1130 -27.54 -22.04 -22.80
N PRO A 1131 -27.44 -20.75 -22.46
CA PRO A 1131 -28.41 -19.71 -22.84
C PRO A 1131 -28.84 -19.77 -24.30
N SER A 1132 -30.13 -19.56 -24.56
CA SER A 1132 -30.80 -19.88 -25.83
C SER A 1132 -30.20 -19.19 -27.06
N HIS A 1133 -29.61 -18.00 -26.87
CA HIS A 1133 -28.95 -17.17 -27.89
C HIS A 1133 -27.52 -17.57 -28.25
N ILE A 1134 -26.92 -18.52 -27.53
CA ILE A 1134 -25.61 -19.13 -27.86
C ILE A 1134 -25.84 -20.31 -28.81
N ILE A 1135 -24.95 -20.53 -29.78
CA ILE A 1135 -25.18 -21.50 -30.88
C ILE A 1135 -24.04 -22.53 -31.02
N GLY A 1136 -22.79 -22.15 -30.78
CA GLY A 1136 -21.61 -23.01 -31.00
C GLY A 1136 -20.58 -22.97 -29.87
N MET A 1137 -20.98 -23.33 -28.65
CA MET A 1137 -20.15 -23.18 -27.45
C MET A 1137 -19.20 -24.37 -27.22
N ARG A 1138 -17.98 -24.10 -26.72
CA ARG A 1138 -16.97 -25.13 -26.37
C ARG A 1138 -16.30 -24.80 -25.05
N LEU A 1139 -15.61 -25.77 -24.44
CA LEU A 1139 -14.69 -25.48 -23.33
C LEU A 1139 -13.53 -24.61 -23.84
N HIS A 1140 -12.98 -23.72 -23.02
CA HIS A 1140 -11.87 -22.87 -23.42
C HIS A 1140 -10.64 -23.75 -23.77
N PRO A 1141 -9.93 -23.55 -24.90
CA PRO A 1141 -8.90 -24.49 -25.38
C PRO A 1141 -7.76 -24.81 -24.40
N ILE A 1142 -7.44 -23.88 -23.48
CA ILE A 1142 -6.48 -24.16 -22.39
C ILE A 1142 -7.04 -25.23 -21.44
N GLN A 1143 -8.34 -25.16 -21.10
CA GLN A 1143 -9.03 -26.10 -20.23
C GLN A 1143 -9.32 -27.44 -20.90
N GLU A 1144 -9.46 -27.50 -22.23
CA GLU A 1144 -9.45 -28.77 -22.98
C GLU A 1144 -8.15 -29.57 -22.75
N THR A 1145 -7.06 -28.88 -22.40
CA THR A 1145 -5.75 -29.45 -22.06
C THR A 1145 -5.37 -29.33 -20.58
N THR A 1146 -6.34 -29.13 -19.68
CA THR A 1146 -6.07 -28.78 -18.27
C THR A 1146 -5.29 -29.86 -17.50
N ALA A 1147 -4.45 -29.40 -16.57
CA ALA A 1147 -3.78 -30.27 -15.61
C ALA A 1147 -4.74 -30.82 -14.54
N ASP A 1148 -5.86 -30.17 -14.23
CA ASP A 1148 -6.82 -30.66 -13.24
C ASP A 1148 -7.42 -32.01 -13.69
N PRO A 1149 -7.22 -33.13 -12.95
CA PRO A 1149 -7.79 -34.42 -13.32
C PRO A 1149 -9.33 -34.42 -13.39
N VAL A 1150 -10.03 -33.59 -12.60
CA VAL A 1150 -11.50 -33.57 -12.57
C VAL A 1150 -12.06 -32.82 -13.77
N LEU A 1151 -11.62 -31.59 -14.02
CA LEU A 1151 -12.04 -30.86 -15.22
C LEU A 1151 -11.59 -31.56 -16.51
N ARG A 1152 -10.41 -32.19 -16.53
CA ARG A 1152 -9.92 -33.02 -17.65
C ARG A 1152 -10.75 -34.29 -17.88
N ALA A 1153 -11.23 -34.95 -16.83
CA ALA A 1153 -12.16 -36.08 -16.95
C ALA A 1153 -13.54 -35.62 -17.46
N ALA A 1154 -13.99 -34.42 -17.07
CA ALA A 1154 -15.23 -33.83 -17.56
C ALA A 1154 -15.13 -33.24 -18.97
N ALA A 1155 -13.95 -32.80 -19.43
CA ALA A 1155 -13.76 -32.04 -20.67
C ALA A 1155 -14.43 -32.65 -21.92
N PRO A 1156 -14.36 -33.98 -22.20
CA PRO A 1156 -15.05 -34.60 -23.34
C PRO A 1156 -16.59 -34.51 -23.29
N GLN A 1157 -17.16 -34.13 -22.15
CA GLN A 1157 -18.60 -33.99 -21.90
C GLN A 1157 -18.97 -32.58 -21.38
N ALA A 1158 -18.01 -31.67 -21.23
CA ALA A 1158 -18.19 -30.38 -20.58
C ALA A 1158 -19.14 -29.44 -21.35
N CYS A 1159 -19.21 -29.58 -22.67
CA CYS A 1159 -20.25 -28.96 -23.50
C CYS A 1159 -20.70 -29.93 -24.60
N ASN A 1160 -22.01 -30.13 -24.73
CA ASN A 1160 -22.65 -30.90 -25.79
C ASN A 1160 -23.55 -29.97 -26.61
N ASN A 1161 -23.09 -29.59 -27.81
CA ASN A 1161 -23.84 -28.69 -28.70
C ASN A 1161 -25.12 -29.33 -29.29
N ALA A 1162 -25.22 -30.66 -29.35
CA ALA A 1162 -26.38 -31.35 -29.89
C ALA A 1162 -27.55 -31.37 -28.88
N SER A 1163 -27.26 -31.60 -27.59
CA SER A 1163 -28.27 -31.50 -26.51
C SER A 1163 -28.33 -30.12 -25.87
N ARG A 1164 -27.51 -29.17 -26.33
CA ARG A 1164 -27.34 -27.80 -25.82
C ARG A 1164 -26.98 -27.70 -24.32
N ARG A 1165 -26.36 -28.73 -23.73
CA ARG A 1165 -26.03 -28.77 -22.29
C ARG A 1165 -24.56 -28.55 -22.01
N MET A 1166 -24.26 -27.93 -20.87
CA MET A 1166 -22.93 -27.88 -20.26
C MET A 1166 -22.88 -28.74 -18.99
N ASN A 1167 -21.69 -29.22 -18.62
CA ASN A 1167 -21.43 -30.00 -17.42
C ASN A 1167 -20.21 -29.41 -16.68
N VAL A 1168 -20.41 -28.94 -15.45
CA VAL A 1168 -19.41 -28.27 -14.62
C VAL A 1168 -19.26 -29.04 -13.31
N PRO A 1169 -18.13 -29.74 -13.06
CA PRO A 1169 -17.93 -30.54 -11.84
C PRO A 1169 -18.07 -29.74 -10.54
N SER A 1170 -18.25 -30.44 -9.41
CA SER A 1170 -18.25 -29.80 -8.10
C SER A 1170 -16.93 -29.12 -7.78
N GLN A 1171 -17.00 -27.98 -7.09
CA GLN A 1171 -15.87 -27.13 -6.76
C GLN A 1171 -14.97 -26.83 -7.99
N THR A 1172 -15.55 -26.35 -9.10
CA THR A 1172 -14.76 -25.96 -10.29
C THR A 1172 -15.23 -24.66 -10.93
N CYS A 1173 -14.30 -23.99 -11.61
CA CYS A 1173 -14.57 -22.92 -12.56
C CYS A 1173 -14.35 -23.44 -13.98
N ALA A 1174 -15.42 -23.55 -14.76
CA ALA A 1174 -15.35 -23.90 -16.18
C ALA A 1174 -15.57 -22.65 -17.03
N VAL A 1175 -14.65 -22.42 -17.97
CA VAL A 1175 -14.71 -21.29 -18.92
C VAL A 1175 -15.08 -21.85 -20.28
N PHE A 1176 -16.21 -21.40 -20.80
CA PHE A 1176 -16.70 -21.75 -22.14
C PHE A 1176 -16.56 -20.57 -23.10
N VAL A 1177 -16.43 -20.85 -24.39
CA VAL A 1177 -16.16 -19.88 -25.45
C VAL A 1177 -16.96 -20.16 -26.71
N GLU A 1178 -17.20 -19.08 -27.47
CA GLU A 1178 -17.71 -19.12 -28.84
C GLU A 1178 -16.80 -18.25 -29.72
N HIS A 1179 -16.45 -18.75 -30.91
CA HIS A 1179 -15.58 -18.05 -31.86
C HIS A 1179 -16.34 -17.03 -32.73
N TRP A 1180 -15.58 -16.23 -33.48
CA TRP A 1180 -16.08 -15.28 -34.48
C TRP A 1180 -16.51 -15.97 -35.79
#